data_AF-A0A9D5RNN4-F1
#
_entry.id   AF-A0A9D5RNN4-F1
#
_cell.length_a   1.000
_cell.length_b   1.000
_cell.length_c   1.000
_cell.angle_alpha   90.00
_cell.angle_beta   90.00
_cell.angle_gamma   90.00
#
_symmetry.space_group_name_H-M   'P 1'
#
loop_
_entity.id
_entity.type
_entity.pdbx_description
1 polymer ?
#
loop_
_entity_poly.entity_id
_entity_poly.type
_entity_poly.pdbx_seq_one_letter_code
_entity_poly.pdbx_strand_id
1 'polypeptide(L)'
;MYYFRKKYCLRNTSILLVIICILSSLLNFLLPVEHTKAAINDWVIIGEDGKKADENTIKWTGTHSAADENAIRYRTISYYISREKFEPKIKFSSGSNASIKKKKVNVENLGGHDLNGMKYRNYAMTRKDFIKTAAKLGITADDLINGSVTIYLNPVYETYQGEKTRKSNIFGLQEILAAEYWSETTQKMLENLYNIEYTITASNIYNVNVIAVDKDKNEIKALRSKDKVMFGQPYDPKITDKEKIISSFGVEYQYTDQWSYTYEDRVSEKKNTISNLSSRVYLTEVPDANELTIYMVYDNEKYPPYYVDIIAETEDGEKLTTFEKGKKVEGGSAFEYSLKSNQKTLKDKYYYANKWYLTYTDKNGKKKTGDRKNSEKISQVMPEAMAESTAVFHMIYSLDPDAGDDVPPPEEPEPELPEVTVPKPDYKSMPFTQVTATGLIRADDRSGEKFVATLGVPTTESLYGEIKATDYLIGYDLVKKVGLKKYPIKVKKDYILVWEAATPEEELEEGKEPEQMTETVTIEQVIPVPRAYGYWEIKNFDYYTINAGTLNNYALPNGSITLKPNASYYNVPSVSYYHSNSEDYHIIPPKEVSSGITLPAQTITGKTDKPMLPKEDFTKQAYAMSGKIKVRSDRIIYDGATVMNDKIVETEAPNVNVTPIKQCYAMTNENVLYKPGQVIEATKENGDYGSVGSIDYKCRTSDVSSKNNTLSYPVVGINNVVIHTPVLCDPIVEADNDKYVQLIKPDKNAVQLVLDKNNTLSDFTVKISNTGMHSYMQGYFTRDFSKSLRDPLISYIADKKGILRNEVKFPFDVYIDVGEDGKIENDDFIPANTWIAIGRATARFYLPMWVEEGIYTAEFRTVAINCVGTISGSDVTKTHATEKEKNTNRSHYVATNTVQFEVSGRVYGLNIYDLTDYPLWEEAFRIPASSELKKSYPAKYPNGTKKLNYNKGYYYDYALGTKDQYGKDTGRNIKYTFPLVNGSHPFYKNIGILKTGYMVRFSLETTGSMYSNGAMISIKPSFYFIDKNGKNRTAVDLYYSESFQGKHQPLVKVGSKLDLTNVKSIRTGDLDHGIPENELRQTALVKEEGYGDLIWSTEEMFTFSHIRLTDAFRTFTGNAYAKSVKGLQSYKKVAEDNITEADMIKRTQRWYGAYYLPNHVYAVEKDYNVMDYSQKYGINFSEDFWLKDGYIIINLRIETLDQYGEKHLSYINPANFEKNGNCSMWILEGPPMEKQSYKGPTFKFYAGDFILYDAGKKASDDYSG
;
A
#
# COMPACT_ATOMS: atom_id res chain seq x y z
N MET A 1 49.44 -56.32 -37.24
CA MET A 1 49.33 -56.69 -38.67
C MET A 1 48.40 -55.67 -39.34
N TYR A 2 48.97 -54.85 -40.24
CA TYR A 2 48.43 -54.21 -41.46
C TYR A 2 46.95 -54.51 -41.83
N TYR A 3 46.11 -53.69 -42.49
CA TYR A 3 46.18 -52.37 -43.14
C TYR A 3 44.75 -52.02 -43.67
N PHE A 4 44.37 -50.74 -43.66
CA PHE A 4 43.73 -49.94 -44.73
C PHE A 4 42.27 -50.11 -45.28
N ARG A 5 41.58 -48.95 -45.25
CA ARG A 5 40.82 -48.21 -46.32
C ARG A 5 39.35 -48.49 -46.69
N LYS A 6 38.51 -47.49 -46.32
CA LYS A 6 37.52 -46.66 -47.09
C LYS A 6 37.07 -47.08 -48.52
N LYS A 7 35.74 -47.08 -48.75
CA LYS A 7 34.91 -46.35 -49.77
C LYS A 7 33.45 -46.88 -49.74
N TYR A 8 32.37 -46.10 -49.51
CA TYR A 8 31.64 -45.08 -50.31
C TYR A 8 30.58 -45.60 -51.31
N CYS A 9 29.30 -45.18 -51.12
CA CYS A 9 28.29 -44.64 -52.08
C CYS A 9 26.84 -44.84 -51.53
N LEU A 10 26.07 -43.80 -51.17
CA LEU A 10 25.26 -42.82 -51.96
C LEU A 10 23.79 -43.26 -52.19
N ARG A 11 22.81 -42.64 -51.50
CA ARG A 11 21.81 -41.67 -52.04
C ARG A 11 20.54 -41.49 -51.17
N ASN A 12 20.16 -40.22 -51.02
CA ASN A 12 18.85 -39.62 -50.76
C ASN A 12 18.17 -39.79 -49.38
N THR A 13 18.34 -38.77 -48.53
CA THR A 13 17.27 -37.79 -48.22
C THR A 13 17.83 -36.65 -47.36
N SER A 14 18.21 -35.57 -48.06
CA SER A 14 18.24 -34.21 -47.53
C SER A 14 16.80 -33.72 -47.30
N ILE A 15 16.66 -32.58 -46.60
CA ILE A 15 15.41 -31.80 -46.34
C ILE A 15 14.78 -32.09 -44.97
N LEU A 16 15.49 -31.76 -43.87
CA LEU A 16 14.82 -31.31 -42.63
C LEU A 16 15.74 -30.52 -41.69
N LEU A 17 17.05 -30.78 -41.70
CA LEU A 17 17.99 -30.12 -40.75
C LEU A 17 18.73 -28.89 -41.29
N VAL A 18 18.60 -28.55 -42.57
CA VAL A 18 19.19 -27.31 -43.15
C VAL A 18 18.18 -26.16 -43.22
N ILE A 19 16.90 -26.42 -42.90
CA ILE A 19 15.83 -25.41 -42.85
C ILE A 19 15.78 -24.68 -41.49
N ILE A 20 16.39 -25.20 -40.43
CA ILE A 20 16.40 -24.54 -39.11
C ILE A 20 17.60 -23.60 -38.92
N CYS A 21 18.67 -23.74 -39.73
CA CYS A 21 19.87 -22.90 -39.65
C CYS A 21 19.98 -21.80 -40.75
N ILE A 22 18.98 -21.66 -41.63
CA ILE A 22 18.94 -20.62 -42.68
C ILE A 22 17.66 -19.76 -42.60
N LEU A 23 16.81 -19.97 -41.57
CA LEU A 23 15.62 -19.14 -41.29
C LEU A 23 15.79 -18.14 -40.14
N SER A 24 16.99 -18.03 -39.56
CA SER A 24 17.35 -16.97 -38.60
C SER A 24 18.00 -15.74 -39.24
N SER A 25 18.13 -15.69 -40.58
CA SER A 25 18.81 -14.61 -41.30
C SER A 25 18.00 -13.91 -42.39
N LEU A 26 16.70 -14.19 -42.56
CA LEU A 26 15.82 -13.49 -43.52
C LEU A 26 14.35 -13.50 -43.09
N LEU A 27 14.03 -12.82 -41.99
CA LEU A 27 12.70 -12.23 -41.74
C LEU A 27 12.85 -10.92 -40.96
N ASN A 28 13.77 -10.07 -41.41
CA ASN A 28 13.69 -8.63 -41.16
C ASN A 28 12.75 -8.07 -42.22
N PHE A 29 11.47 -7.87 -41.88
CA PHE A 29 10.64 -6.73 -42.28
C PHE A 29 9.20 -6.96 -41.81
N LEU A 30 8.71 -6.00 -41.00
CA LEU A 30 7.32 -5.71 -40.62
C LEU A 30 6.65 -6.57 -39.53
N LEU A 31 6.68 -5.99 -38.31
CA LEU A 31 5.66 -5.93 -37.23
C LEU A 31 6.22 -6.27 -35.83
N PRO A 32 5.70 -5.62 -34.78
CA PRO A 32 6.47 -4.78 -33.87
C PRO A 32 7.14 -5.56 -32.74
N VAL A 33 8.33 -5.08 -32.37
CA VAL A 33 9.01 -5.43 -31.12
C VAL A 33 8.09 -5.05 -29.97
N GLU A 34 7.61 -6.02 -29.19
CA GLU A 34 7.07 -5.75 -27.87
C GLU A 34 8.22 -5.19 -27.02
N HIS A 35 8.18 -3.88 -26.81
CA HIS A 35 8.92 -3.22 -25.75
C HIS A 35 8.57 -3.93 -24.44
N THR A 36 9.52 -4.66 -23.89
CA THR A 36 9.53 -5.01 -22.47
C THR A 36 9.48 -3.69 -21.70
N LYS A 37 8.29 -3.38 -21.16
CA LYS A 37 8.06 -2.21 -20.31
C LYS A 37 8.97 -2.31 -19.09
N ALA A 38 10.04 -1.51 -19.09
CA ALA A 38 10.79 -1.17 -17.90
C ALA A 38 9.84 -0.58 -16.83
N ALA A 39 10.21 -0.74 -15.55
CA ALA A 39 9.42 -0.34 -14.39
C ALA A 39 8.87 1.10 -14.52
N ILE A 40 7.55 1.25 -14.36
CA ILE A 40 6.78 2.50 -14.60
C ILE A 40 7.01 3.57 -13.50
N ASN A 41 8.05 3.46 -12.66
CA ASN A 41 8.26 4.38 -11.54
C ASN A 41 9.35 5.43 -11.76
N ASP A 42 10.27 5.25 -12.70
CA ASP A 42 11.33 6.23 -12.95
C ASP A 42 10.83 7.38 -13.84
N TRP A 43 11.23 8.62 -13.54
CA TRP A 43 10.85 9.81 -14.33
C TRP A 43 11.58 9.89 -15.68
N VAL A 44 12.66 9.12 -15.87
CA VAL A 44 13.36 8.95 -17.14
C VAL A 44 14.03 7.58 -17.16
N ILE A 45 13.91 6.88 -18.27
CA ILE A 45 14.64 5.63 -18.52
C ILE A 45 15.88 5.99 -19.35
N ILE A 46 17.04 5.53 -18.91
CA ILE A 46 18.33 5.75 -19.57
C ILE A 46 18.74 4.46 -20.30
N GLY A 47 19.30 4.56 -21.51
CA GLY A 47 19.89 3.42 -22.21
C GLY A 47 21.10 2.80 -21.48
N GLU A 48 21.63 1.68 -21.99
CA GLU A 48 22.71 0.84 -21.39
C GLU A 48 24.09 1.51 -21.24
N ASP A 49 24.20 2.84 -21.28
CA ASP A 49 25.46 3.57 -21.50
C ASP A 49 26.10 4.17 -20.23
N GLY A 50 25.88 3.53 -19.08
CA GLY A 50 26.59 3.83 -17.83
C GLY A 50 26.17 5.11 -17.10
N LYS A 51 25.06 5.74 -17.51
CA LYS A 51 24.48 6.91 -16.81
C LYS A 51 23.41 6.45 -15.83
N LYS A 52 23.32 7.10 -14.67
CA LYS A 52 22.37 6.75 -13.60
C LYS A 52 21.42 7.92 -13.33
N ALA A 53 20.12 7.64 -13.30
CA ALA A 53 19.13 8.53 -12.71
C ALA A 53 18.98 8.17 -11.24
N ASP A 54 19.02 9.19 -10.38
CA ASP A 54 18.93 9.09 -8.92
C ASP A 54 17.92 10.15 -8.48
N GLU A 55 16.77 9.72 -7.93
CA GLU A 55 15.59 10.48 -7.49
C GLU A 55 15.20 11.73 -8.33
N ASN A 56 16.02 12.79 -8.33
CA ASN A 56 15.81 14.05 -9.05
C ASN A 56 16.99 14.53 -9.94
N THR A 57 18.01 13.70 -10.20
CA THR A 57 19.21 14.08 -10.96
C THR A 57 19.69 12.95 -11.89
N ILE A 58 20.15 13.30 -13.10
CA ILE A 58 20.91 12.38 -13.97
C ILE A 58 22.39 12.66 -13.74
N LYS A 59 23.16 11.62 -13.39
CA LYS A 59 24.61 11.70 -13.16
C LYS A 59 25.35 10.74 -14.10
N TRP A 60 26.48 11.18 -14.65
CA TRP A 60 27.37 10.33 -15.45
C TRP A 60 28.82 10.81 -15.43
N THR A 61 29.73 9.90 -15.74
CA THR A 61 31.16 10.21 -15.85
C THR A 61 31.55 10.22 -17.33
N GLY A 62 32.07 11.35 -17.81
CA GLY A 62 32.66 11.48 -19.14
C GLY A 62 34.18 11.24 -19.11
N THR A 63 34.69 10.51 -20.09
CA THR A 63 36.12 10.16 -20.20
C THR A 63 36.80 10.97 -21.31
N HIS A 64 37.88 11.69 -20.98
CA HIS A 64 38.60 12.59 -21.88
C HIS A 64 40.08 12.17 -21.97
N SER A 65 40.76 12.39 -23.10
CA SER A 65 42.19 12.03 -23.23
C SER A 65 43.11 12.96 -22.43
N ALA A 66 44.19 12.41 -21.86
CA ALA A 66 45.11 13.12 -20.95
C ALA A 66 46.60 12.97 -21.33
N ALA A 67 46.98 13.19 -22.59
CA ALA A 67 48.37 13.59 -22.86
C ALA A 67 48.66 14.94 -22.17
N ASP A 68 49.90 15.19 -21.73
CA ASP A 68 50.57 16.43 -21.25
C ASP A 68 49.68 17.62 -20.80
N GLU A 69 49.99 18.35 -19.72
CA GLU A 69 49.27 19.60 -19.37
C GLU A 69 49.14 20.58 -20.54
N ASN A 70 50.10 20.57 -21.47
CA ASN A 70 50.09 21.33 -22.72
C ASN A 70 49.30 20.70 -23.89
N ALA A 71 48.67 19.53 -23.74
CA ALA A 71 47.83 18.95 -24.79
C ALA A 71 46.44 19.60 -24.82
N ILE A 72 45.88 19.70 -26.02
CA ILE A 72 44.52 20.19 -26.23
C ILE A 72 43.53 19.12 -25.80
N ARG A 73 42.56 19.51 -24.96
CA ARG A 73 41.51 18.64 -24.41
C ARG A 73 40.14 19.20 -24.74
N TYR A 74 39.11 18.40 -24.50
CA TYR A 74 37.72 18.85 -24.55
C TYR A 74 37.02 18.56 -23.22
N ARG A 75 35.94 19.30 -22.95
CA ARG A 75 35.00 19.00 -21.86
C ARG A 75 33.59 19.38 -22.27
N THR A 76 32.61 18.68 -21.72
CA THR A 76 31.20 18.97 -22.01
C THR A 76 30.75 20.15 -21.16
N ILE A 77 30.15 21.15 -21.80
CA ILE A 77 29.66 22.36 -21.12
C ILE A 77 28.13 22.45 -21.06
N SER A 78 27.45 21.68 -21.92
CA SER A 78 25.99 21.58 -21.99
C SER A 78 25.61 20.45 -22.94
N TYR A 79 24.32 20.14 -23.01
CA TYR A 79 23.77 19.24 -24.03
C TYR A 79 22.69 19.96 -24.82
N TYR A 80 22.49 19.53 -26.06
CA TYR A 80 21.25 19.75 -26.78
C TYR A 80 20.39 18.51 -26.70
N ILE A 81 19.12 18.70 -26.36
CA ILE A 81 18.08 17.68 -26.45
C ILE A 81 17.39 17.81 -27.80
N SER A 82 17.11 16.70 -28.48
CA SER A 82 16.29 16.61 -29.70
C SER A 82 15.33 15.43 -29.66
N ARG A 83 14.23 15.49 -30.43
CA ARG A 83 13.30 14.35 -30.62
C ARG A 83 13.76 13.37 -31.69
N GLU A 84 14.72 13.78 -32.52
CA GLU A 84 15.25 12.99 -33.65
C GLU A 84 16.77 12.83 -33.50
N LYS A 85 17.31 11.70 -33.99
CA LYS A 85 18.75 11.43 -34.04
C LYS A 85 19.39 12.33 -35.10
N PHE A 86 20.52 12.93 -34.78
CA PHE A 86 21.38 13.60 -35.76
C PHE A 86 22.21 12.56 -36.52
N GLU A 87 22.51 12.80 -37.80
CA GLU A 87 23.47 11.99 -38.56
C GLU A 87 24.90 12.45 -38.26
N PRO A 88 25.75 11.68 -37.53
CA PRO A 88 27.10 12.10 -37.10
C PRO A 88 28.06 12.43 -38.24
N LYS A 89 27.83 11.88 -39.44
CA LYS A 89 28.69 12.12 -40.61
C LYS A 89 28.40 13.44 -41.32
N ILE A 90 27.32 14.13 -40.96
CA ILE A 90 26.94 15.44 -41.50
C ILE A 90 27.09 16.47 -40.39
N LYS A 91 27.62 17.67 -40.71
CA LYS A 91 27.66 18.78 -39.75
C LYS A 91 26.29 19.03 -39.14
N PHE A 92 26.18 19.06 -37.82
CA PHE A 92 24.92 19.22 -37.08
C PHE A 92 24.27 20.60 -37.31
N SER A 93 25.02 21.54 -37.88
CA SER A 93 24.53 22.86 -38.26
C SER A 93 24.12 22.99 -39.74
N SER A 94 24.17 21.93 -40.55
CA SER A 94 23.89 22.01 -42.00
C SER A 94 23.30 20.72 -42.56
N GLY A 95 22.94 20.71 -43.86
CA GLY A 95 22.38 19.53 -44.52
C GLY A 95 21.07 19.05 -43.90
N SER A 96 20.84 17.74 -43.87
CA SER A 96 19.64 17.11 -43.28
C SER A 96 19.52 17.33 -41.78
N ASN A 97 20.62 17.62 -41.07
CA ASN A 97 20.61 17.89 -39.63
C ASN A 97 20.07 19.29 -39.29
N ALA A 98 20.06 20.23 -40.23
CA ALA A 98 19.68 21.63 -39.97
C ALA A 98 18.20 21.80 -39.58
N SER A 99 17.32 20.89 -40.01
CA SER A 99 15.89 20.90 -39.70
C SER A 99 15.54 20.31 -38.33
N ILE A 100 16.47 19.60 -37.68
CA ILE A 100 16.21 18.95 -36.39
C ILE A 100 16.09 20.00 -35.28
N LYS A 101 14.91 20.08 -34.67
CA LYS A 101 14.66 20.97 -33.53
C LYS A 101 15.46 20.51 -32.31
N LYS A 102 16.15 21.46 -31.68
CA LYS A 102 16.98 21.21 -30.49
C LYS A 102 16.84 22.31 -29.45
N LYS A 103 16.99 21.95 -28.17
CA LYS A 103 17.03 22.89 -27.04
C LYS A 103 18.19 22.58 -26.12
N LYS A 104 18.88 23.63 -25.66
CA LYS A 104 20.05 23.51 -24.79
C LYS A 104 19.60 23.25 -23.35
N VAL A 105 20.26 22.31 -22.70
CA VAL A 105 20.17 22.04 -21.26
C VAL A 105 21.57 22.13 -20.65
N ASN A 106 21.69 22.83 -19.53
CA ASN A 106 22.97 23.01 -18.85
C ASN A 106 23.34 21.76 -18.04
N VAL A 107 24.63 21.56 -17.84
CA VAL A 107 25.17 20.49 -17.00
C VAL A 107 26.15 21.07 -16.00
N GLU A 108 26.09 20.56 -14.79
CA GLU A 108 27.05 20.89 -13.74
C GLU A 108 28.24 19.94 -13.81
N ASN A 109 29.45 20.47 -13.69
CA ASN A 109 30.67 19.67 -13.60
C ASN A 109 31.02 19.49 -12.11
N LEU A 110 30.92 18.25 -11.63
CA LEU A 110 31.14 17.88 -10.23
C LEU A 110 32.60 17.53 -9.92
N GLY A 111 33.53 17.78 -10.84
CA GLY A 111 34.94 17.39 -10.72
C GLY A 111 35.20 15.97 -11.22
N GLY A 112 36.30 15.34 -10.80
CA GLY A 112 36.64 13.96 -11.15
C GLY A 112 38.11 13.62 -10.95
N HIS A 113 38.55 12.45 -11.46
CA HIS A 113 39.90 11.92 -11.25
C HIS A 113 40.60 11.61 -12.58
N ASP A 114 41.91 11.40 -12.54
CA ASP A 114 42.74 11.12 -13.72
C ASP A 114 43.37 9.71 -13.54
N LEU A 115 43.22 8.82 -14.53
CA LEU A 115 43.69 7.42 -14.48
C LEU A 115 44.15 6.97 -15.87
N ASN A 116 45.30 6.28 -15.96
CA ASN A 116 45.85 5.69 -17.20
C ASN A 116 45.91 6.64 -18.41
N GLY A 117 46.24 7.91 -18.19
CA GLY A 117 46.32 8.90 -19.27
C GLY A 117 44.94 9.35 -19.80
N MET A 118 43.87 9.15 -19.03
CA MET A 118 42.51 9.64 -19.28
C MET A 118 42.01 10.47 -18.08
N LYS A 119 41.24 11.53 -18.35
CA LYS A 119 40.57 12.36 -17.35
C LYS A 119 39.09 11.96 -17.26
N TYR A 120 38.66 11.49 -16.11
CA TYR A 120 37.27 11.15 -15.82
C TYR A 120 36.63 12.35 -15.15
N ARG A 121 35.52 12.86 -15.70
CA ARG A 121 34.82 14.04 -15.16
C ARG A 121 33.35 13.71 -14.95
N ASN A 122 32.85 13.97 -13.75
CA ASN A 122 31.48 13.73 -13.35
C ASN A 122 30.63 14.93 -13.73
N TYR A 123 29.52 14.65 -14.40
CA TYR A 123 28.53 15.63 -14.80
C TYR A 123 27.19 15.30 -14.16
N ALA A 124 26.42 16.33 -13.85
CA ALA A 124 25.06 16.21 -13.35
C ALA A 124 24.09 17.13 -14.07
N MET A 125 22.85 16.70 -14.17
CA MET A 125 21.74 17.48 -14.69
C MET A 125 20.49 17.23 -13.84
N THR A 126 19.83 18.30 -13.42
CA THR A 126 18.62 18.17 -12.60
C THR A 126 17.44 17.69 -13.45
N ARG A 127 16.54 16.91 -12.85
CA ARG A 127 15.25 16.53 -13.44
C ARG A 127 14.50 17.77 -13.93
N LYS A 128 14.43 18.80 -13.09
CA LYS A 128 13.70 20.04 -13.38
C LYS A 128 14.18 20.67 -14.68
N ASP A 129 15.49 20.83 -14.84
CA ASP A 129 16.06 21.42 -16.06
C ASP A 129 15.87 20.53 -17.29
N PHE A 130 16.01 19.21 -17.12
CA PHE A 130 15.80 18.23 -18.20
C PHE A 130 14.35 18.25 -18.70
N ILE A 131 13.39 18.10 -17.79
CA ILE A 131 11.95 18.04 -18.11
C ILE A 131 11.45 19.38 -18.65
N LYS A 132 11.87 20.50 -18.07
CA LYS A 132 11.53 21.83 -18.59
C LYS A 132 12.07 22.05 -20.00
N THR A 133 13.26 21.54 -20.30
CA THR A 133 13.85 21.64 -21.64
C THR A 133 13.11 20.74 -22.63
N ALA A 134 12.68 19.55 -22.21
CA ALA A 134 11.83 18.67 -23.00
C ALA A 134 10.47 19.31 -23.32
N ALA A 135 9.82 19.96 -22.35
CA ALA A 135 8.58 20.71 -22.60
C ALA A 135 8.77 21.82 -23.65
N LYS A 136 9.91 22.53 -23.61
CA LYS A 136 10.27 23.55 -24.63
C LYS A 136 10.57 22.99 -26.02
N LEU A 137 10.75 21.67 -26.16
CA LEU A 137 10.82 20.96 -27.45
C LEU A 137 9.43 20.57 -27.98
N GLY A 138 8.36 20.90 -27.26
CA GLY A 138 6.99 20.55 -27.61
C GLY A 138 6.61 19.14 -27.20
N ILE A 139 7.22 18.61 -26.12
CA ILE A 139 6.77 17.38 -25.47
C ILE A 139 5.74 17.78 -24.41
N THR A 140 4.58 17.14 -24.43
CA THR A 140 3.43 17.46 -23.60
C THR A 140 2.95 16.23 -22.83
N ALA A 141 2.06 16.42 -21.87
CA ALA A 141 1.40 15.32 -21.19
C ALA A 141 0.68 14.37 -22.18
N ASP A 142 0.08 14.87 -23.25
CA ASP A 142 -0.60 14.03 -24.26
C ASP A 142 0.34 13.06 -24.96
N ASP A 143 1.60 13.47 -25.20
CA ASP A 143 2.63 12.59 -25.75
C ASP A 143 2.98 11.44 -24.78
N LEU A 144 2.81 11.65 -23.47
CA LEU A 144 3.18 10.73 -22.40
C LEU A 144 2.00 9.92 -21.83
N ILE A 145 0.75 10.37 -22.04
CA ILE A 145 -0.46 9.63 -21.64
C ILE A 145 -0.59 8.32 -22.43
N ASN A 146 -0.12 8.32 -23.69
CA ASN A 146 -0.23 7.19 -24.61
C ASN A 146 1.05 6.35 -24.72
N GLY A 147 2.08 6.62 -23.91
CA GLY A 147 3.36 5.90 -23.97
C GLY A 147 4.50 6.65 -23.29
N SER A 148 5.70 6.55 -23.85
CA SER A 148 6.90 7.26 -23.41
C SER A 148 7.53 7.98 -24.59
N VAL A 149 8.18 9.11 -24.35
CA VAL A 149 8.83 9.89 -25.42
C VAL A 149 10.33 9.71 -25.35
N THR A 150 10.90 9.12 -26.39
CA THR A 150 12.35 9.02 -26.57
C THR A 150 12.91 10.34 -27.10
N ILE A 151 13.99 10.80 -26.48
CA ILE A 151 14.78 11.97 -26.85
C ILE A 151 16.26 11.63 -26.90
N TYR A 152 17.02 12.47 -27.59
CA TYR A 152 18.45 12.26 -27.82
C TYR A 152 19.25 13.43 -27.27
N LEU A 153 20.23 13.11 -26.43
CA LEU A 153 21.16 14.06 -25.86
C LEU A 153 22.44 14.10 -26.69
N ASN A 154 22.82 15.31 -27.09
CA ASN A 154 23.99 15.57 -27.91
C ASN A 154 24.90 16.59 -27.21
N PRO A 155 26.16 16.24 -26.90
CA PRO A 155 27.05 17.09 -26.13
C PRO A 155 27.43 18.35 -26.90
N VAL A 156 27.59 19.44 -26.16
CA VAL A 156 28.25 20.66 -26.60
C VAL A 156 29.58 20.76 -25.89
N TYR A 157 30.64 20.84 -26.66
CA TYR A 157 32.00 20.83 -26.15
C TYR A 157 32.62 22.22 -26.16
N GLU A 158 33.61 22.37 -25.29
CA GLU A 158 34.67 23.34 -25.48
C GLU A 158 36.02 22.66 -25.43
N THR A 159 36.98 23.22 -26.16
CA THR A 159 38.38 22.79 -26.14
C THR A 159 39.20 23.72 -25.28
N TYR A 160 40.17 23.17 -24.56
CA TYR A 160 41.01 23.91 -23.64
C TYR A 160 42.43 23.32 -23.59
N GLN A 161 43.38 24.15 -23.16
CA GLN A 161 44.79 23.78 -22.97
C GLN A 161 45.30 24.49 -21.70
N GLY A 162 45.87 23.74 -20.76
CA GLY A 162 46.02 24.23 -19.39
C GLY A 162 44.68 24.67 -18.80
N GLU A 163 44.57 25.93 -18.36
CA GLU A 163 43.32 26.55 -17.90
C GLU A 163 42.62 27.44 -18.95
N LYS A 164 43.21 27.62 -20.14
CA LYS A 164 42.68 28.53 -21.16
C LYS A 164 41.74 27.80 -22.11
N THR A 165 40.49 28.27 -22.19
CA THR A 165 39.54 27.87 -23.25
C THR A 165 40.03 28.37 -24.60
N ARG A 166 40.05 27.49 -25.60
CA ARG A 166 40.48 27.78 -26.97
C ARG A 166 39.30 28.00 -27.90
N LYS A 167 38.38 27.04 -27.94
CA LYS A 167 37.14 27.10 -28.73
C LYS A 167 36.00 26.60 -27.84
N SER A 168 34.82 27.20 -27.94
CA SER A 168 33.66 26.83 -27.13
C SER A 168 32.39 26.78 -27.98
N ASN A 169 31.31 26.22 -27.43
CA ASN A 169 30.04 25.99 -28.12
C ASN A 169 30.15 25.12 -29.39
N ILE A 170 31.02 24.10 -29.35
CA ILE A 170 31.22 23.18 -30.48
C ILE A 170 30.13 22.10 -30.41
N PHE A 171 29.26 22.05 -31.43
CA PHE A 171 28.13 21.14 -31.46
C PHE A 171 28.13 20.30 -32.73
N GLY A 172 28.37 19.00 -32.57
CA GLY A 172 28.37 18.02 -33.64
C GLY A 172 29.73 17.34 -33.83
N LEU A 173 29.70 16.10 -34.29
CA LEU A 173 30.88 15.26 -34.43
C LEU A 173 31.87 15.86 -35.46
N GLN A 174 31.38 16.27 -36.63
CA GLN A 174 32.23 16.87 -37.66
C GLN A 174 32.85 18.19 -37.20
N GLU A 175 32.09 18.97 -36.42
CA GLU A 175 32.51 20.23 -35.85
C GLU A 175 33.60 20.05 -34.79
N ILE A 176 33.48 19.07 -33.88
CA ILE A 176 34.53 18.79 -32.89
C ILE A 176 35.77 18.20 -33.54
N LEU A 177 35.63 17.30 -34.51
CA LEU A 177 36.76 16.72 -35.24
C LEU A 177 37.54 17.77 -36.05
N ALA A 178 36.86 18.80 -36.58
CA ALA A 178 37.49 19.92 -37.27
C ALA A 178 37.98 21.03 -36.33
N ALA A 179 37.57 21.02 -35.06
CA ALA A 179 37.91 22.09 -34.12
C ALA A 179 39.39 22.06 -33.73
N GLU A 180 39.99 20.90 -33.55
CA GLU A 180 41.39 20.74 -33.13
C GLU A 180 41.96 19.43 -33.73
N TYR A 181 43.27 19.22 -33.61
CA TYR A 181 43.90 17.97 -34.02
C TYR A 181 43.76 16.91 -32.91
N TRP A 182 43.01 15.84 -33.18
CA TRP A 182 42.74 14.76 -32.21
C TRP A 182 43.47 13.47 -32.57
N SER A 183 43.92 12.73 -31.55
CA SER A 183 44.46 11.38 -31.74
C SER A 183 43.39 10.41 -32.25
N GLU A 184 43.78 9.35 -32.98
CA GLU A 184 42.84 8.33 -33.48
C GLU A 184 41.95 7.74 -32.37
N THR A 185 42.51 7.53 -31.18
CA THR A 185 41.78 7.08 -30.00
C THR A 185 40.69 8.07 -29.59
N THR A 186 41.00 9.37 -29.58
CA THR A 186 40.04 10.43 -29.23
C THR A 186 38.94 10.54 -30.29
N GLN A 187 39.28 10.40 -31.57
CA GLN A 187 38.30 10.43 -32.66
C GLN A 187 37.27 9.30 -32.50
N LYS A 188 37.71 8.05 -32.27
CA LYS A 188 36.82 6.90 -32.04
C LYS A 188 35.93 7.06 -30.80
N MET A 189 36.45 7.67 -29.73
CA MET A 189 35.66 7.91 -28.53
C MET A 189 34.56 8.95 -28.76
N LEU A 190 34.86 10.05 -29.47
CA LEU A 190 33.91 11.12 -29.74
C LEU A 190 32.69 10.63 -30.54
N GLU A 191 32.85 9.63 -31.42
CA GLU A 191 31.74 9.06 -32.22
C GLU A 191 30.62 8.48 -31.36
N ASN A 192 30.96 7.83 -30.23
CA ASN A 192 30.01 7.14 -29.37
C ASN A 192 29.31 8.05 -28.34
N LEU A 193 29.60 9.35 -28.33
CA LEU A 193 29.07 10.30 -27.33
C LEU A 193 27.86 11.12 -27.82
N TYR A 194 27.42 10.92 -29.07
CA TYR A 194 26.29 11.61 -29.68
C TYR A 194 25.04 10.72 -29.75
N ASN A 195 23.87 11.34 -29.88
CA ASN A 195 22.56 10.68 -29.92
C ASN A 195 22.28 9.75 -28.73
N ILE A 196 22.69 10.17 -27.54
CA ILE A 196 22.44 9.39 -26.33
C ILE A 196 20.95 9.33 -26.03
N GLU A 197 20.40 8.12 -25.94
CA GLU A 197 18.97 7.89 -25.84
C GLU A 197 18.45 7.96 -24.41
N TYR A 198 17.40 8.76 -24.21
CA TYR A 198 16.64 8.84 -22.96
C TYR A 198 15.15 8.77 -23.24
N THR A 199 14.40 8.10 -22.38
CA THR A 199 12.96 7.90 -22.55
C THR A 199 12.21 8.52 -21.38
N ILE A 200 11.50 9.62 -21.65
CA ILE A 200 10.66 10.33 -20.67
C ILE A 200 9.39 9.51 -20.44
N THR A 201 9.03 9.31 -19.18
CA THR A 201 7.90 8.48 -18.76
C THR A 201 6.71 9.32 -18.28
N ALA A 202 5.56 8.65 -18.11
CA ALA A 202 4.32 9.22 -17.60
C ALA A 202 4.41 9.70 -16.14
N SER A 203 5.44 9.32 -15.36
CA SER A 203 5.65 9.76 -13.98
C SER A 203 5.85 11.28 -13.82
N ASN A 204 6.11 11.98 -14.93
CA ASN A 204 6.23 13.44 -14.97
C ASN A 204 4.90 14.18 -15.15
N ILE A 205 3.80 13.45 -15.32
CA ILE A 205 2.46 14.01 -15.51
C ILE A 205 1.78 14.17 -14.15
N TYR A 206 0.99 15.23 -13.99
CA TYR A 206 0.13 15.42 -12.83
C TYR A 206 -1.21 16.05 -13.21
N ASN A 207 -2.18 15.97 -12.30
CA ASN A 207 -3.55 16.43 -12.54
C ASN A 207 -3.71 17.94 -12.26
N VAL A 208 -4.54 18.58 -13.07
CA VAL A 208 -5.04 19.94 -12.91
C VAL A 208 -6.55 19.89 -12.68
N ASN A 209 -7.00 20.53 -11.61
CA ASN A 209 -8.41 20.72 -11.32
C ASN A 209 -8.77 22.19 -11.54
N VAL A 210 -9.94 22.47 -12.14
CA VAL A 210 -10.46 23.82 -12.30
C VAL A 210 -11.80 23.90 -11.59
N ILE A 211 -11.87 24.71 -10.56
CA ILE A 211 -13.05 24.83 -9.69
C ILE A 211 -13.57 26.27 -9.65
N ALA A 212 -14.88 26.42 -9.73
CA ALA A 212 -15.56 27.69 -9.52
C ALA A 212 -15.79 27.91 -8.03
N VAL A 213 -15.41 29.08 -7.53
CA VAL A 213 -15.60 29.50 -6.14
C VAL A 213 -16.28 30.86 -6.07
N ASP A 214 -16.95 31.14 -4.95
CA ASP A 214 -17.46 32.49 -4.68
C ASP A 214 -16.34 33.43 -4.19
N LYS A 215 -16.68 34.70 -3.91
CA LYS A 215 -15.74 35.70 -3.35
C LYS A 215 -15.11 35.29 -2.02
N ASP A 216 -15.79 34.44 -1.25
CA ASP A 216 -15.32 33.91 0.04
C ASP A 216 -14.54 32.59 -0.10
N LYS A 217 -14.28 32.15 -1.35
CA LYS A 217 -13.59 30.91 -1.74
C LYS A 217 -14.34 29.62 -1.41
N ASN A 218 -15.66 29.66 -1.22
CA ASN A 218 -16.47 28.45 -1.11
C ASN A 218 -16.66 27.84 -2.51
N GLU A 219 -16.53 26.51 -2.61
CA GLU A 219 -16.71 25.80 -3.87
C GLU A 219 -18.17 25.85 -4.34
N ILE A 220 -18.39 26.38 -5.54
CA ILE A 220 -19.69 26.44 -6.20
C ILE A 220 -19.90 25.19 -7.07
N LYS A 221 -18.88 24.85 -7.87
CA LYS A 221 -18.93 23.77 -8.87
C LYS A 221 -17.53 23.42 -9.39
N ALA A 222 -17.23 22.13 -9.50
CA ALA A 222 -16.09 21.67 -10.30
C ALA A 222 -16.37 21.89 -11.80
N LEU A 223 -15.55 22.71 -12.46
CA LEU A 223 -15.68 22.99 -13.89
C LEU A 223 -14.99 21.90 -14.71
N ARG A 224 -13.79 21.49 -14.29
CA ARG A 224 -13.00 20.41 -14.91
C ARG A 224 -12.25 19.63 -13.86
N SER A 225 -12.24 18.31 -14.00
CA SER A 225 -11.53 17.40 -13.10
C SER A 225 -10.56 16.55 -13.91
N LYS A 226 -9.27 16.55 -13.50
CA LYS A 226 -8.20 15.66 -14.01
C LYS A 226 -7.66 15.96 -15.40
N ASP A 227 -7.60 17.23 -15.81
CA ASP A 227 -6.73 17.60 -16.93
C ASP A 227 -5.29 17.22 -16.58
N LYS A 228 -4.49 16.78 -17.55
CA LYS A 228 -3.14 16.29 -17.31
C LYS A 228 -2.11 17.21 -17.92
N VAL A 229 -1.10 17.58 -17.14
CA VAL A 229 0.00 18.45 -17.59
C VAL A 229 1.35 17.91 -17.13
N MET A 230 2.41 18.33 -17.83
CA MET A 230 3.80 18.09 -17.45
C MET A 230 4.43 19.40 -16.96
N PHE A 231 5.37 19.33 -16.01
CA PHE A 231 6.13 20.51 -15.56
C PHE A 231 6.70 21.31 -16.74
N GLY A 232 6.46 22.63 -16.74
CA GLY A 232 6.94 23.55 -17.79
C GLY A 232 6.09 23.59 -19.06
N GLN A 233 5.02 22.79 -19.15
CA GLN A 233 4.03 22.87 -20.22
C GLN A 233 3.15 24.12 -20.07
N PRO A 234 2.79 24.84 -21.15
CA PRO A 234 1.76 25.86 -21.09
C PRO A 234 0.38 25.22 -20.88
N TYR A 235 -0.46 25.84 -20.06
CA TYR A 235 -1.82 25.35 -19.80
C TYR A 235 -2.84 26.49 -19.92
N ASP A 236 -3.83 26.27 -20.78
CA ASP A 236 -4.99 27.14 -20.98
C ASP A 236 -6.24 26.26 -20.87
N PRO A 237 -7.05 26.38 -19.80
CA PRO A 237 -8.30 25.67 -19.73
C PRO A 237 -9.30 26.11 -20.80
N LYS A 238 -9.11 27.23 -21.50
CA LYS A 238 -10.04 27.74 -22.55
C LYS A 238 -11.48 27.80 -22.03
N ILE A 239 -11.72 28.74 -21.12
CA ILE A 239 -13.04 28.98 -20.52
C ILE A 239 -14.05 29.31 -21.62
N THR A 240 -15.10 28.49 -21.72
CA THR A 240 -16.19 28.66 -22.67
C THR A 240 -17.14 29.78 -22.22
N ASP A 241 -17.88 30.38 -23.14
CA ASP A 241 -18.88 31.40 -22.77
C ASP A 241 -19.99 30.84 -21.84
N LYS A 242 -20.23 29.52 -21.88
CA LYS A 242 -21.12 28.82 -20.93
C LYS A 242 -20.50 28.60 -19.55
N GLU A 243 -19.17 28.64 -19.42
CA GLU A 243 -18.48 28.57 -18.13
C GLU A 243 -18.31 29.96 -17.50
N LYS A 244 -18.48 31.05 -18.26
CA LYS A 244 -18.53 32.41 -17.71
C LYS A 244 -19.79 32.67 -16.88
N ILE A 245 -20.88 31.96 -17.17
CA ILE A 245 -22.15 32.03 -16.45
C ILE A 245 -22.51 30.62 -15.99
N ILE A 246 -22.48 30.36 -14.69
CA ILE A 246 -22.79 29.03 -14.14
C ILE A 246 -23.99 29.09 -13.21
N SER A 247 -24.85 28.07 -13.28
CA SER A 247 -25.98 27.91 -12.36
C SER A 247 -25.68 26.79 -11.35
N SER A 248 -25.80 27.08 -10.05
CA SER A 248 -25.72 26.08 -8.98
C SER A 248 -26.85 26.34 -7.97
N PHE A 249 -27.60 25.29 -7.61
CA PHE A 249 -28.78 25.37 -6.73
C PHE A 249 -29.81 26.45 -7.11
N GLY A 250 -29.99 26.72 -8.41
CA GLY A 250 -30.95 27.72 -8.92
C GLY A 250 -30.48 29.18 -8.83
N VAL A 251 -29.22 29.43 -8.45
CA VAL A 251 -28.60 30.76 -8.45
C VAL A 251 -27.62 30.84 -9.62
N GLU A 252 -27.71 31.92 -10.41
CA GLU A 252 -26.76 32.23 -11.47
C GLU A 252 -25.57 33.04 -10.93
N TYR A 253 -24.37 32.59 -11.30
CA TYR A 253 -23.09 33.17 -10.91
C TYR A 253 -22.33 33.62 -12.16
N GLN A 254 -21.80 34.83 -12.13
CA GLN A 254 -21.00 35.44 -13.19
C GLN A 254 -19.51 35.38 -12.83
N TYR A 255 -18.67 34.95 -13.76
CA TYR A 255 -17.23 34.95 -13.57
C TYR A 255 -16.70 36.38 -13.48
N THR A 256 -15.90 36.67 -12.45
CA THR A 256 -15.43 38.03 -12.12
C THR A 256 -14.14 38.44 -12.83
N ASP A 257 -13.67 37.63 -13.79
CA ASP A 257 -12.34 37.78 -14.40
C ASP A 257 -11.17 37.70 -13.41
N GLN A 258 -11.41 37.14 -12.22
CA GLN A 258 -10.39 36.87 -11.21
C GLN A 258 -10.20 35.38 -11.01
N TRP A 259 -8.94 34.96 -10.99
CA TRP A 259 -8.57 33.60 -10.66
C TRP A 259 -7.29 33.53 -9.83
N SER A 260 -7.11 32.39 -9.19
CA SER A 260 -5.94 32.04 -8.42
C SER A 260 -5.63 30.56 -8.62
N TYR A 261 -4.45 30.11 -8.20
CA TYR A 261 -4.18 28.67 -8.17
C TYR A 261 -3.35 28.28 -6.95
N THR A 262 -3.53 27.04 -6.54
CA THR A 262 -2.71 26.38 -5.54
C THR A 262 -2.06 25.15 -6.13
N TYR A 263 -0.81 24.89 -5.77
CA TYR A 263 -0.16 23.64 -6.11
C TYR A 263 0.68 23.13 -4.96
N GLU A 264 0.85 21.83 -4.91
CA GLU A 264 1.76 21.16 -3.99
C GLU A 264 3.08 20.92 -4.71
N ASP A 265 4.15 21.58 -4.25
CA ASP A 265 5.47 21.48 -4.86
C ASP A 265 6.00 20.04 -4.75
N ARG A 266 6.44 19.46 -5.88
CA ARG A 266 6.79 18.04 -5.96
C ARG A 266 7.96 17.62 -5.07
N VAL A 267 8.87 18.53 -4.74
CA VAL A 267 10.09 18.21 -3.97
C VAL A 267 9.92 18.57 -2.50
N SER A 268 9.32 19.73 -2.21
CA SER A 268 9.16 20.22 -0.84
C SER A 268 7.83 19.85 -0.19
N GLU A 269 6.87 19.34 -0.97
CA GLU A 269 5.49 19.00 -0.56
C GLU A 269 4.72 20.17 0.07
N LYS A 270 5.23 21.40 -0.08
CA LYS A 270 4.59 22.61 0.44
C LYS A 270 3.50 23.07 -0.51
N LYS A 271 2.32 23.37 0.05
CA LYS A 271 1.23 24.04 -0.67
C LYS A 271 1.56 25.51 -0.87
N ASN A 272 1.62 25.92 -2.13
CA ASN A 272 1.85 27.30 -2.54
C ASN A 272 0.56 27.87 -3.14
N THR A 273 0.22 29.11 -2.79
CA THR A 273 -0.96 29.82 -3.29
C THR A 273 -0.55 31.09 -4.01
N ILE A 274 -1.04 31.29 -5.23
CA ILE A 274 -0.79 32.49 -6.03
C ILE A 274 -2.14 33.11 -6.38
N SER A 275 -2.35 34.36 -5.94
CA SER A 275 -3.65 35.06 -6.03
C SER A 275 -3.62 36.20 -7.05
N ASN A 276 -4.81 36.57 -7.55
CA ASN A 276 -5.09 37.76 -8.39
C ASN A 276 -4.39 37.77 -9.75
N LEU A 277 -4.63 36.73 -10.54
CA LEU A 277 -4.17 36.63 -11.92
C LEU A 277 -5.22 37.19 -12.89
N SER A 278 -4.77 37.62 -14.07
CA SER A 278 -5.52 38.43 -15.07
C SER A 278 -6.83 37.82 -15.58
N SER A 279 -7.59 38.56 -16.39
CA SER A 279 -8.89 38.14 -16.95
C SER A 279 -8.87 36.85 -17.79
N ARG A 280 -7.70 36.43 -18.30
CA ARG A 280 -7.54 35.15 -19.00
C ARG A 280 -6.79 34.17 -18.10
N VAL A 281 -7.41 33.02 -17.81
CA VAL A 281 -6.77 31.90 -17.13
C VAL A 281 -5.75 31.28 -18.08
N TYR A 282 -4.47 31.67 -17.94
CA TYR A 282 -3.38 31.13 -18.76
C TYR A 282 -2.10 31.03 -17.94
N LEU A 283 -1.60 29.80 -17.79
CA LEU A 283 -0.28 29.54 -17.24
C LEU A 283 0.70 29.34 -18.39
N THR A 284 1.64 30.27 -18.53
CA THR A 284 2.68 30.18 -19.56
C THR A 284 3.58 28.95 -19.36
N GLU A 285 3.85 28.60 -18.09
CA GLU A 285 4.53 27.38 -17.68
C GLU A 285 3.89 26.91 -16.37
N VAL A 286 3.35 25.69 -16.33
CA VAL A 286 2.82 25.11 -15.07
C VAL A 286 3.95 24.75 -14.10
N PRO A 287 3.73 24.86 -12.77
CA PRO A 287 4.76 24.59 -11.76
C PRO A 287 5.14 23.10 -11.68
N ASP A 288 6.23 22.77 -10.97
CA ASP A 288 6.62 21.37 -10.74
C ASP A 288 5.84 20.86 -9.52
N ALA A 289 4.78 20.09 -9.77
CA ALA A 289 3.79 19.77 -8.74
C ALA A 289 3.35 18.31 -8.75
N ASN A 290 2.80 17.86 -7.62
CA ASN A 290 2.05 16.60 -7.51
C ASN A 290 0.58 16.79 -7.93
N GLU A 291 0.01 17.96 -7.65
CA GLU A 291 -1.34 18.37 -8.06
C GLU A 291 -1.41 19.90 -8.17
N LEU A 292 -2.23 20.40 -9.11
CA LEU A 292 -2.51 21.81 -9.33
C LEU A 292 -4.03 22.04 -9.31
N THR A 293 -4.50 23.01 -8.53
CA THR A 293 -5.92 23.42 -8.51
C THR A 293 -6.03 24.90 -8.86
N ILE A 294 -6.81 25.22 -9.87
CA ILE A 294 -7.14 26.57 -10.33
C ILE A 294 -8.52 26.94 -9.81
N TYR A 295 -8.60 28.06 -9.10
CA TYR A 295 -9.83 28.60 -8.53
C TYR A 295 -10.26 29.82 -9.35
N MET A 296 -11.43 29.73 -9.95
CA MET A 296 -12.07 30.82 -10.68
C MET A 296 -13.12 31.48 -9.79
N VAL A 297 -13.06 32.80 -9.63
CA VAL A 297 -13.92 33.53 -8.70
C VAL A 297 -15.17 34.04 -9.42
N TYR A 298 -16.34 33.76 -8.85
CA TYR A 298 -17.64 34.17 -9.36
C TYR A 298 -18.41 35.04 -8.36
N ASP A 299 -19.33 35.87 -8.88
CA ASP A 299 -20.20 36.77 -8.12
C ASP A 299 -21.68 36.53 -8.48
N ASN A 300 -22.61 36.78 -7.53
CA ASN A 300 -24.04 36.53 -7.74
C ASN A 300 -24.77 37.79 -8.26
N GLU A 301 -25.51 37.68 -9.36
CA GLU A 301 -26.15 38.87 -9.96
C GLU A 301 -27.63 39.10 -9.58
N LYS A 302 -28.40 38.10 -9.12
CA LYS A 302 -29.77 38.29 -8.58
C LYS A 302 -30.38 37.01 -8.01
N TYR A 303 -31.08 37.11 -6.87
CA TYR A 303 -31.91 36.02 -6.35
C TYR A 303 -33.26 35.93 -7.11
N PRO A 304 -33.67 34.74 -7.60
CA PRO A 304 -34.95 34.60 -8.27
C PRO A 304 -36.14 34.75 -7.30
N PRO A 305 -37.29 35.27 -7.78
CA PRO A 305 -38.52 35.38 -6.99
C PRO A 305 -39.13 34.00 -6.68
N TYR A 306 -39.96 33.93 -5.63
CA TYR A 306 -40.71 32.73 -5.25
C TYR A 306 -42.22 33.05 -5.21
N TYR A 307 -43.07 32.04 -5.00
CA TYR A 307 -44.51 32.17 -5.15
C TYR A 307 -45.26 32.04 -3.82
N VAL A 308 -46.41 32.69 -3.70
CA VAL A 308 -47.29 32.64 -2.52
C VAL A 308 -48.67 32.12 -2.90
N ASP A 309 -49.15 31.14 -2.15
CA ASP A 309 -50.54 30.66 -2.13
C ASP A 309 -51.22 31.11 -0.83
N ILE A 310 -52.51 31.44 -0.91
CA ILE A 310 -53.35 31.75 0.26
C ILE A 310 -54.49 30.74 0.28
N ILE A 311 -54.57 29.96 1.36
CA ILE A 311 -55.57 28.91 1.53
C ILE A 311 -56.43 29.17 2.76
N ALA A 312 -57.69 28.74 2.69
CA ALA A 312 -58.56 28.63 3.84
C ALA A 312 -58.52 27.18 4.35
N GLU A 313 -58.37 27.01 5.65
CA GLU A 313 -58.41 25.70 6.31
C GLU A 313 -59.16 25.78 7.64
N THR A 314 -59.65 24.65 8.14
CA THR A 314 -60.24 24.54 9.48
C THR A 314 -59.16 24.45 10.56
N GLU A 315 -59.52 24.57 11.84
CA GLU A 315 -58.55 24.56 12.95
C GLU A 315 -57.79 23.23 13.10
N ASP A 316 -58.36 22.15 12.58
CA ASP A 316 -57.83 20.78 12.43
C ASP A 316 -57.07 20.53 11.10
N GLY A 317 -56.94 21.56 10.25
CA GLY A 317 -56.10 21.55 9.04
C GLY A 317 -56.79 21.03 7.77
N GLU A 318 -58.12 20.90 7.75
CA GLU A 318 -58.86 20.56 6.54
C GLU A 318 -58.90 21.76 5.59
N LYS A 319 -58.29 21.64 4.41
CA LYS A 319 -58.29 22.71 3.40
C LYS A 319 -59.68 22.91 2.80
N LEU A 320 -60.28 24.08 3.05
CA LEU A 320 -61.61 24.46 2.56
C LEU A 320 -61.60 24.97 1.12
N THR A 321 -60.66 25.87 0.79
CA THR A 321 -60.47 26.44 -0.56
C THR A 321 -59.10 27.13 -0.69
N THR A 322 -58.75 27.55 -1.91
CA THR A 322 -57.57 28.40 -2.19
C THR A 322 -58.06 29.76 -2.69
N PHE A 323 -57.67 30.83 -2.02
CA PHE A 323 -58.09 32.18 -2.37
C PHE A 323 -57.20 32.84 -3.42
N GLU A 324 -55.89 32.60 -3.35
CA GLU A 324 -54.91 33.13 -4.29
C GLU A 324 -53.84 32.06 -4.50
N LYS A 325 -53.39 31.86 -5.75
CA LYS A 325 -52.42 30.82 -6.08
C LYS A 325 -51.33 31.40 -6.99
N GLY A 326 -50.07 31.12 -6.68
CA GLY A 326 -48.92 31.43 -7.52
C GLY A 326 -48.55 32.92 -7.58
N LYS A 327 -48.81 33.69 -6.52
CA LYS A 327 -48.47 35.12 -6.50
C LYS A 327 -46.98 35.32 -6.33
N LYS A 328 -46.35 35.94 -7.33
CA LYS A 328 -44.90 36.18 -7.37
C LYS A 328 -44.50 37.22 -6.32
N VAL A 329 -43.49 36.91 -5.51
CA VAL A 329 -42.95 37.79 -4.45
C VAL A 329 -41.42 37.71 -4.42
N GLU A 330 -40.80 38.78 -3.93
CA GLU A 330 -39.34 38.86 -3.73
C GLU A 330 -39.01 38.84 -2.23
N GLY A 331 -37.94 38.15 -1.84
CA GLY A 331 -37.49 38.14 -0.44
C GLY A 331 -37.17 39.56 0.05
N GLY A 332 -37.70 39.94 1.21
CA GLY A 332 -37.58 41.29 1.79
C GLY A 332 -38.70 42.26 1.39
N SER A 333 -39.59 41.91 0.45
CA SER A 333 -40.73 42.75 0.05
C SER A 333 -41.93 42.61 1.02
N ALA A 334 -42.74 43.67 1.16
CA ALA A 334 -43.97 43.64 1.97
C ALA A 334 -45.14 43.01 1.19
N PHE A 335 -45.90 42.14 1.84
CA PHE A 335 -47.06 41.45 1.27
C PHE A 335 -48.31 41.72 2.09
N GLU A 336 -49.39 42.16 1.41
CA GLU A 336 -50.69 42.43 2.02
C GLU A 336 -51.82 41.71 1.30
N TYR A 337 -52.78 41.22 2.08
CA TYR A 337 -53.99 40.57 1.57
C TYR A 337 -55.18 40.77 2.52
N SER A 338 -56.35 41.13 1.97
CA SER A 338 -57.60 41.32 2.72
C SER A 338 -58.73 40.51 2.09
N LEU A 339 -59.55 39.86 2.92
CA LEU A 339 -60.71 39.08 2.46
C LEU A 339 -61.82 39.98 1.91
N LYS A 340 -62.42 39.58 0.79
CA LYS A 340 -63.68 40.17 0.29
C LYS A 340 -64.84 39.72 1.19
N SER A 341 -65.93 40.49 1.24
CA SER A 341 -67.06 40.20 2.14
C SER A 341 -67.67 38.80 1.93
N ASN A 342 -67.68 38.29 0.71
CA ASN A 342 -68.14 36.93 0.37
C ASN A 342 -67.10 35.82 0.66
N GLN A 343 -65.91 36.17 1.14
CA GLN A 343 -64.87 35.23 1.54
C GLN A 343 -64.79 35.09 3.07
N LYS A 344 -65.40 36.00 3.84
CA LYS A 344 -65.47 35.89 5.32
C LYS A 344 -66.32 34.70 5.78
N THR A 345 -67.26 34.25 4.95
CA THR A 345 -68.05 33.04 5.16
C THR A 345 -67.95 32.16 3.92
N LEU A 346 -67.60 30.88 4.10
CA LEU A 346 -67.44 29.91 3.03
C LEU A 346 -68.47 28.78 3.16
N LYS A 347 -69.03 28.37 2.01
CA LYS A 347 -70.00 27.26 1.89
C LYS A 347 -71.20 27.41 2.85
N ASP A 348 -71.59 28.65 3.17
CA ASP A 348 -72.68 29.02 4.08
C ASP A 348 -72.61 28.42 5.51
N LYS A 349 -71.42 27.96 5.94
CA LYS A 349 -71.22 27.35 7.27
C LYS A 349 -69.86 27.59 7.94
N TYR A 350 -68.83 27.99 7.19
CA TYR A 350 -67.49 28.20 7.74
C TYR A 350 -67.18 29.70 7.84
N TYR A 351 -66.93 30.21 9.04
CA TYR A 351 -66.67 31.62 9.32
C TYR A 351 -65.19 31.87 9.58
N TYR A 352 -64.62 32.92 9.01
CA TYR A 352 -63.21 33.24 9.21
C TYR A 352 -62.92 33.57 10.68
N ALA A 353 -62.04 32.80 11.31
CA ALA A 353 -61.74 32.90 12.73
C ALA A 353 -60.75 34.05 13.07
N ASN A 354 -60.45 34.94 12.11
CA ASN A 354 -59.48 36.02 12.24
C ASN A 354 -58.06 35.55 12.65
N LYS A 355 -57.66 34.33 12.25
CA LYS A 355 -56.32 33.80 12.49
C LYS A 355 -55.64 33.37 11.19
N TRP A 356 -54.34 33.56 11.09
CA TRP A 356 -53.54 33.01 9.98
C TRP A 356 -52.08 32.72 10.37
N TYR A 357 -51.40 31.85 9.62
CA TYR A 357 -49.94 31.61 9.74
C TYR A 357 -49.30 31.31 8.38
N LEU A 358 -47.97 31.37 8.27
CA LEU A 358 -47.21 31.18 7.02
C LEU A 358 -46.34 29.92 7.08
N THR A 359 -46.31 29.11 6.02
CA THR A 359 -45.31 28.04 5.83
C THR A 359 -44.48 28.30 4.58
N TYR A 360 -43.17 28.06 4.64
CA TYR A 360 -42.26 28.25 3.49
C TYR A 360 -40.99 27.39 3.61
N THR A 361 -40.23 27.28 2.52
CA THR A 361 -38.92 26.60 2.52
C THR A 361 -37.82 27.65 2.50
N ASP A 362 -36.92 27.62 3.48
CA ASP A 362 -35.78 28.56 3.53
C ASP A 362 -34.75 28.27 2.41
N LYS A 363 -33.78 29.18 2.22
CA LYS A 363 -32.76 29.07 1.16
C LYS A 363 -31.92 27.79 1.18
N ASN A 364 -31.92 27.05 2.30
CA ASN A 364 -31.18 25.79 2.46
C ASN A 364 -32.08 24.56 2.27
N GLY A 365 -33.32 24.73 1.80
CA GLY A 365 -34.24 23.63 1.53
C GLY A 365 -35.01 23.11 2.75
N LYS A 366 -34.98 23.82 3.90
CA LYS A 366 -35.67 23.38 5.13
C LYS A 366 -37.04 24.06 5.26
N LYS A 367 -38.09 23.26 5.49
CA LYS A 367 -39.44 23.78 5.75
C LYS A 367 -39.51 24.50 7.11
N LYS A 368 -40.16 25.67 7.11
CA LYS A 368 -40.38 26.55 8.26
C LYS A 368 -41.87 26.91 8.36
N THR A 369 -42.38 26.95 9.58
CA THR A 369 -43.74 27.39 9.91
C THR A 369 -43.61 28.58 10.85
N GLY A 370 -44.19 29.72 10.46
CA GLY A 370 -44.24 30.93 11.27
C GLY A 370 -45.37 30.88 12.31
N ASP A 371 -45.29 31.76 13.31
CA ASP A 371 -46.28 31.85 14.39
C ASP A 371 -47.68 32.25 13.90
N ARG A 372 -48.71 31.77 14.60
CA ARG A 372 -50.11 32.14 14.34
C ARG A 372 -50.37 33.58 14.74
N LYS A 373 -50.94 34.36 13.84
CA LYS A 373 -51.32 35.77 14.03
C LYS A 373 -52.83 35.93 14.05
N ASN A 374 -53.34 36.73 14.99
CA ASN A 374 -54.76 37.05 15.12
C ASN A 374 -55.02 38.41 14.46
N SER A 375 -55.52 38.43 13.24
CA SER A 375 -55.80 39.63 12.46
C SER A 375 -56.80 39.32 11.34
N GLU A 376 -57.69 40.27 11.02
CA GLU A 376 -58.64 40.14 9.92
C GLU A 376 -57.98 40.17 8.52
N LYS A 377 -56.75 40.72 8.44
CA LYS A 377 -55.96 40.84 7.21
C LYS A 377 -54.55 40.30 7.37
N ILE A 378 -53.93 39.89 6.27
CA ILE A 378 -52.51 39.50 6.19
C ILE A 378 -51.70 40.76 5.84
N SER A 379 -50.70 41.07 6.66
CA SER A 379 -49.67 42.09 6.38
C SER A 379 -48.35 41.57 6.95
N GLN A 380 -47.37 41.27 6.08
CA GLN A 380 -46.13 40.59 6.45
C GLN A 380 -44.98 40.96 5.50
N VAL A 381 -43.78 41.22 6.03
CA VAL A 381 -42.54 41.28 5.23
C VAL A 381 -42.07 39.85 4.92
N MET A 382 -41.85 39.56 3.64
CA MET A 382 -41.60 38.21 3.14
C MET A 382 -40.14 37.76 3.40
N PRO A 383 -39.89 36.56 3.95
CA PRO A 383 -38.53 36.07 4.25
C PRO A 383 -37.75 35.68 2.97
N GLU A 384 -36.42 35.56 3.06
CA GLU A 384 -35.62 34.91 1.99
C GLU A 384 -35.96 33.42 1.92
N ALA A 385 -36.44 32.95 0.77
CA ALA A 385 -36.92 31.59 0.55
C ALA A 385 -36.27 30.97 -0.69
N MET A 386 -36.35 29.64 -0.82
CA MET A 386 -35.82 28.91 -1.98
C MET A 386 -36.48 29.41 -3.28
N ALA A 387 -35.65 29.73 -4.29
CA ALA A 387 -36.11 30.20 -5.59
C ALA A 387 -37.17 29.26 -6.20
N GLU A 388 -38.20 29.83 -6.82
CA GLU A 388 -39.33 29.11 -7.45
C GLU A 388 -40.17 28.20 -6.53
N SER A 389 -39.89 28.16 -5.22
CA SER A 389 -40.72 27.44 -4.26
C SER A 389 -42.04 28.18 -3.97
N THR A 390 -43.00 27.48 -3.37
CA THR A 390 -44.30 28.06 -2.97
C THR A 390 -44.41 28.16 -1.45
N ALA A 391 -44.52 29.38 -0.94
CA ALA A 391 -44.92 29.67 0.43
C ALA A 391 -46.45 29.71 0.54
N VAL A 392 -47.01 29.30 1.68
CA VAL A 392 -48.46 29.17 1.88
C VAL A 392 -48.92 29.94 3.11
N PHE A 393 -49.82 30.91 2.94
CA PHE A 393 -50.57 31.50 4.04
C PHE A 393 -51.82 30.65 4.32
N HIS A 394 -51.95 30.21 5.56
CA HIS A 394 -53.04 29.39 6.07
C HIS A 394 -54.00 30.27 6.86
N MET A 395 -55.22 30.49 6.36
CA MET A 395 -56.28 31.27 7.02
C MET A 395 -57.29 30.32 7.69
N ILE A 396 -57.58 30.51 8.98
CA ILE A 396 -58.36 29.55 9.79
C ILE A 396 -59.86 29.89 9.79
N TYR A 397 -60.73 28.90 9.59
CA TYR A 397 -62.19 29.02 9.59
C TYR A 397 -62.86 28.03 10.58
N SER A 398 -63.98 28.42 11.19
CA SER A 398 -64.75 27.64 12.17
C SER A 398 -66.18 27.37 11.73
N LEU A 399 -66.77 26.25 12.17
CA LEU A 399 -68.17 25.88 11.92
C LEU A 399 -69.17 26.61 12.82
N ASP A 400 -68.68 27.28 13.85
CA ASP A 400 -69.48 27.98 14.83
C ASP A 400 -69.81 29.41 14.32
N PRO A 401 -71.07 29.76 14.00
CA PRO A 401 -71.47 31.11 13.58
C PRO A 401 -71.43 32.13 14.72
N ASP A 402 -71.63 31.67 15.96
CA ASP A 402 -71.55 32.39 17.23
C ASP A 402 -71.62 31.33 18.35
N ALA A 403 -70.53 31.19 19.13
CA ALA A 403 -70.51 30.37 20.34
C ALA A 403 -71.44 31.01 21.39
N GLY A 404 -72.75 30.70 21.34
CA GLY A 404 -73.76 31.13 22.31
C GLY A 404 -75.20 30.73 21.93
N ASP A 405 -75.68 29.65 22.55
CA ASP A 405 -77.06 29.32 23.00
C ASP A 405 -78.19 29.19 21.95
N ASP A 406 -79.21 28.30 22.01
CA ASP A 406 -79.62 27.13 22.81
C ASP A 406 -80.79 26.39 22.04
N VAL A 407 -81.17 25.17 22.48
CA VAL A 407 -81.95 24.09 21.77
C VAL A 407 -83.52 24.14 21.95
N PRO A 408 -84.40 23.09 21.74
CA PRO A 408 -84.95 22.23 20.62
C PRO A 408 -86.55 22.29 20.50
N PRO A 409 -87.36 21.19 20.31
CA PRO A 409 -87.85 20.37 19.15
C PRO A 409 -89.43 20.29 19.07
N PRO A 410 -90.15 19.16 18.76
CA PRO A 410 -90.26 18.17 17.65
C PRO A 410 -91.71 18.07 17.05
N GLU A 411 -92.02 17.13 16.12
CA GLU A 411 -93.17 16.16 16.17
C GLU A 411 -93.43 15.38 14.84
N GLU A 412 -93.80 14.11 14.97
CA GLU A 412 -94.39 13.12 14.01
C GLU A 412 -95.17 12.10 14.89
N PRO A 413 -96.03 11.14 14.44
CA PRO A 413 -96.57 10.79 13.10
C PRO A 413 -98.07 10.32 13.12
N GLU A 414 -98.58 9.72 12.03
CA GLU A 414 -99.69 8.72 12.06
C GLU A 414 -99.48 7.61 11.00
N PRO A 415 -99.98 6.35 11.20
CA PRO A 415 -99.44 5.15 10.55
C PRO A 415 -100.23 4.64 9.33
N GLU A 416 -99.50 4.28 8.27
CA GLU A 416 -99.98 3.49 7.12
C GLU A 416 -99.52 2.01 7.21
N LEU A 417 -99.92 1.18 6.24
CA LEU A 417 -99.50 -0.22 6.07
C LEU A 417 -98.00 -0.39 6.36
N PRO A 418 -97.52 -1.48 7.01
CA PRO A 418 -96.13 -1.58 7.44
C PRO A 418 -95.20 -1.41 6.23
N GLU A 419 -94.62 -0.22 6.09
CA GLU A 419 -93.72 0.10 5.02
C GLU A 419 -92.50 -0.81 5.18
N VAL A 420 -92.17 -1.58 4.15
CA VAL A 420 -90.99 -2.43 4.17
C VAL A 420 -89.78 -1.54 3.95
N THR A 421 -89.28 -0.95 5.04
CA THR A 421 -88.11 -0.07 5.02
C THR A 421 -86.88 -0.89 4.68
N VAL A 422 -86.25 -0.59 3.54
CA VAL A 422 -84.97 -1.21 3.17
C VAL A 422 -83.88 -0.62 4.07
N PRO A 423 -83.06 -1.45 4.74
CA PRO A 423 -81.87 -0.98 5.43
C PRO A 423 -81.05 -0.07 4.53
N LYS A 424 -80.53 1.03 5.08
CA LYS A 424 -79.69 1.95 4.28
C LYS A 424 -78.38 1.23 3.91
N PRO A 425 -77.92 1.32 2.64
CA PRO A 425 -76.60 0.83 2.30
C PRO A 425 -75.56 1.56 3.14
N ASP A 426 -74.53 0.84 3.57
CA ASP A 426 -73.41 1.37 4.34
C ASP A 426 -72.12 0.74 3.82
N TYR A 427 -71.01 1.44 4.07
CA TYR A 427 -69.69 1.05 3.63
C TYR A 427 -68.68 1.47 4.68
N LYS A 428 -67.77 0.56 5.03
CA LYS A 428 -66.61 0.88 5.88
C LYS A 428 -65.36 0.54 5.12
N SER A 429 -64.44 1.49 5.03
CA SER A 429 -63.13 1.26 4.44
C SER A 429 -62.01 1.80 5.30
N MET A 430 -60.84 1.20 5.13
CA MET A 430 -59.58 1.70 5.65
C MET A 430 -58.52 1.59 4.55
N PRO A 431 -57.84 2.70 4.21
CA PRO A 431 -56.79 2.67 3.21
C PRO A 431 -55.65 1.75 3.63
N PHE A 432 -55.06 1.06 2.66
CA PHE A 432 -53.95 0.16 2.92
C PHE A 432 -52.77 0.86 3.58
N THR A 433 -52.15 0.18 4.55
CA THR A 433 -50.99 0.68 5.31
C THR A 433 -49.84 1.11 4.40
N GLN A 434 -49.29 2.30 4.65
CA GLN A 434 -48.08 2.78 4.00
C GLN A 434 -46.85 2.11 4.61
N VAL A 435 -45.99 1.57 3.76
CA VAL A 435 -44.79 0.83 4.21
C VAL A 435 -43.62 1.78 4.39
N THR A 436 -42.98 1.69 5.55
CA THR A 436 -41.66 2.28 5.78
C THR A 436 -40.69 1.16 6.15
N ALA A 437 -39.50 1.14 5.55
CA ALA A 437 -38.46 0.17 5.84
C ALA A 437 -37.08 0.80 5.74
N THR A 438 -36.30 0.71 6.81
CA THR A 438 -34.93 1.23 6.91
C THR A 438 -33.99 0.13 7.37
N GLY A 439 -32.73 0.13 6.92
CA GLY A 439 -31.77 -0.90 7.32
C GLY A 439 -30.35 -0.39 7.44
N LEU A 440 -29.48 -1.22 7.99
CA LEU A 440 -28.05 -0.94 8.15
C LEU A 440 -27.23 -2.22 8.13
N ILE A 441 -25.95 -2.10 7.78
CA ILE A 441 -24.94 -3.16 7.87
C ILE A 441 -23.73 -2.58 8.62
N ARG A 442 -23.48 -3.03 9.84
CA ARG A 442 -22.40 -2.49 10.69
C ARG A 442 -21.45 -3.59 11.16
N ALA A 443 -20.29 -3.22 11.69
CA ALA A 443 -19.36 -4.18 12.28
C ALA A 443 -19.94 -4.77 13.57
N ASP A 444 -19.59 -6.01 13.91
CA ASP A 444 -19.88 -6.55 15.24
C ASP A 444 -18.94 -5.93 16.32
N ASP A 445 -19.32 -5.90 17.59
CA ASP A 445 -20.60 -6.28 18.20
C ASP A 445 -21.53 -5.05 18.28
N ARG A 446 -22.84 -5.19 18.05
CA ARG A 446 -23.79 -4.05 18.07
C ARG A 446 -23.68 -3.24 19.37
N SER A 447 -23.51 -1.92 19.28
CA SER A 447 -23.25 -0.97 20.39
C SER A 447 -21.85 -1.07 21.04
N GLY A 448 -20.98 -1.93 20.54
CA GLY A 448 -19.59 -2.11 20.95
C GLY A 448 -18.68 -2.33 19.74
N GLU A 449 -19.04 -1.74 18.60
CA GLU A 449 -18.41 -2.01 17.31
C GLU A 449 -16.92 -1.69 17.38
N LYS A 450 -16.05 -2.63 16.98
CA LYS A 450 -14.59 -2.38 17.00
C LYS A 450 -14.12 -1.60 15.78
N PHE A 451 -14.98 -1.48 14.77
CA PHE A 451 -14.73 -0.82 13.50
C PHE A 451 -15.95 -0.01 13.06
N VAL A 452 -15.73 1.05 12.29
CA VAL A 452 -16.81 1.80 11.65
C VAL A 452 -16.95 1.31 10.21
N ALA A 453 -18.12 0.73 9.88
CA ALA A 453 -18.35 0.07 8.60
C ALA A 453 -18.13 0.97 7.37
N THR A 454 -18.37 2.27 7.50
CA THR A 454 -18.16 3.26 6.42
C THR A 454 -16.72 3.80 6.34
N LEU A 455 -15.86 3.46 7.30
CA LEU A 455 -14.44 3.87 7.30
C LEU A 455 -13.53 2.72 6.87
N GLY A 456 -13.77 1.51 7.39
CA GLY A 456 -12.98 0.33 7.07
C GLY A 456 -13.20 -0.80 8.07
N VAL A 457 -13.55 -1.98 7.57
CA VAL A 457 -13.59 -3.23 8.32
C VAL A 457 -12.62 -4.21 7.64
N PRO A 458 -11.62 -4.75 8.36
CA PRO A 458 -10.72 -5.75 7.79
C PRO A 458 -11.47 -7.01 7.36
N THR A 459 -10.95 -7.70 6.33
CA THR A 459 -11.35 -9.08 6.09
C THR A 459 -11.05 -9.93 7.33
N THR A 460 -11.78 -11.03 7.51
CA THR A 460 -11.80 -11.88 8.71
C THR A 460 -12.46 -11.30 9.97
N GLU A 461 -12.87 -10.03 9.97
CA GLU A 461 -13.80 -9.48 10.98
C GLU A 461 -15.26 -9.79 10.58
N SER A 462 -16.23 -9.49 11.45
CA SER A 462 -17.65 -9.75 11.18
C SER A 462 -18.53 -8.52 11.22
N LEU A 463 -19.65 -8.64 10.52
CA LEU A 463 -20.71 -7.64 10.38
C LEU A 463 -22.03 -8.18 10.95
N TYR A 464 -22.95 -7.28 11.29
CA TYR A 464 -24.35 -7.59 11.49
C TYR A 464 -25.23 -6.78 10.55
N GLY A 465 -26.39 -7.35 10.22
CA GLY A 465 -27.47 -6.66 9.52
C GLY A 465 -28.65 -6.40 10.44
N GLU A 466 -29.30 -5.25 10.24
CA GLU A 466 -30.55 -4.90 10.92
C GLU A 466 -31.52 -4.24 9.95
N ILE A 467 -32.81 -4.59 10.03
CA ILE A 467 -33.89 -3.91 9.33
C ILE A 467 -34.95 -3.50 10.36
N LYS A 468 -35.44 -2.26 10.25
CA LYS A 468 -36.67 -1.81 10.90
C LYS A 468 -37.72 -1.58 9.81
N ALA A 469 -38.89 -2.20 9.95
CA ALA A 469 -39.97 -2.07 8.97
C ALA A 469 -41.33 -1.92 9.67
N THR A 470 -42.36 -1.46 8.96
CA THR A 470 -43.74 -1.45 9.48
C THR A 470 -44.17 -2.84 9.96
N ASP A 471 -44.65 -3.00 11.18
CA ASP A 471 -44.84 -4.34 11.79
C ASP A 471 -45.77 -5.26 11.00
N TYR A 472 -46.90 -4.74 10.54
CA TYR A 472 -47.87 -5.45 9.73
C TYR A 472 -48.58 -4.45 8.80
N LEU A 473 -49.13 -4.93 7.70
CA LEU A 473 -49.88 -4.09 6.76
C LEU A 473 -51.34 -4.49 6.80
N ILE A 474 -52.22 -3.50 6.88
CA ILE A 474 -53.66 -3.72 6.93
C ILE A 474 -54.43 -2.72 6.06
N GLY A 475 -55.53 -3.17 5.46
CA GLY A 475 -56.51 -2.38 4.72
C GLY A 475 -57.78 -3.20 4.49
N TYR A 476 -58.94 -2.56 4.35
CA TYR A 476 -60.19 -3.28 4.13
C TYR A 476 -61.26 -2.43 3.45
N ASP A 477 -62.21 -3.12 2.83
CA ASP A 477 -63.45 -2.60 2.27
C ASP A 477 -64.57 -3.58 2.66
N LEU A 478 -65.45 -3.15 3.55
CA LEU A 478 -66.60 -3.90 4.03
C LEU A 478 -67.86 -3.23 3.50
N VAL A 479 -68.71 -4.00 2.83
CA VAL A 479 -69.92 -3.47 2.17
C VAL A 479 -71.15 -4.04 2.84
N LYS A 480 -72.10 -3.19 3.19
CA LYS A 480 -73.43 -3.63 3.62
C LYS A 480 -74.32 -3.81 2.40
N LYS A 481 -74.57 -5.06 2.03
CA LYS A 481 -75.51 -5.44 0.98
C LYS A 481 -76.92 -5.31 1.51
N VAL A 482 -77.72 -4.48 0.86
CA VAL A 482 -79.11 -4.23 1.24
C VAL A 482 -80.01 -4.38 0.02
N GLY A 483 -81.25 -4.80 0.22
CA GLY A 483 -82.19 -4.94 -0.88
C GLY A 483 -83.54 -5.48 -0.44
N LEU A 484 -84.42 -5.67 -1.43
CA LEU A 484 -85.74 -6.28 -1.26
C LEU A 484 -85.76 -7.62 -1.99
N LYS A 485 -86.12 -8.69 -1.28
CA LYS A 485 -86.41 -9.98 -1.89
C LYS A 485 -87.91 -10.25 -1.74
N LYS A 486 -88.58 -10.53 -2.86
CA LYS A 486 -90.01 -10.86 -2.87
C LYS A 486 -90.18 -12.35 -2.74
N TYR A 487 -90.95 -12.79 -1.76
CA TYR A 487 -91.26 -14.20 -1.56
C TYR A 487 -92.73 -14.47 -1.89
N PRO A 488 -93.04 -15.49 -2.72
CA PRO A 488 -94.42 -15.86 -3.00
C PRO A 488 -94.99 -16.62 -1.80
N ILE A 489 -95.83 -15.96 -0.99
CA ILE A 489 -96.48 -16.58 0.17
C ILE A 489 -97.88 -17.02 -0.23
N LYS A 490 -98.16 -18.31 -0.06
CA LYS A 490 -99.48 -18.88 -0.30
C LYS A 490 -100.37 -18.65 0.93
N VAL A 491 -101.42 -17.85 0.79
CA VAL A 491 -102.42 -17.62 1.85
C VAL A 491 -103.73 -18.30 1.48
N LYS A 492 -104.24 -19.15 2.37
CA LYS A 492 -105.47 -19.93 2.16
C LYS A 492 -106.52 -19.58 3.21
N LYS A 493 -107.78 -19.46 2.80
CA LYS A 493 -108.94 -19.28 3.69
C LYS A 493 -110.12 -20.08 3.16
N ASP A 494 -110.79 -20.80 4.05
CA ASP A 494 -111.98 -21.59 3.73
C ASP A 494 -113.25 -20.78 4.01
N TYR A 495 -114.19 -20.75 3.05
CA TYR A 495 -115.50 -20.13 3.21
C TYR A 495 -116.60 -21.19 3.25
N ILE A 496 -117.42 -21.17 4.28
CA ILE A 496 -118.56 -22.08 4.46
C ILE A 496 -119.82 -21.32 4.04
N LEU A 497 -120.36 -21.62 2.87
CA LEU A 497 -121.54 -20.96 2.30
C LEU A 497 -122.80 -21.74 2.68
N VAL A 498 -123.81 -21.07 3.22
CA VAL A 498 -125.08 -21.67 3.66
C VAL A 498 -126.26 -20.95 2.99
N TRP A 499 -127.22 -21.68 2.39
CA TRP A 499 -128.46 -21.10 1.82
C TRP A 499 -129.63 -22.09 1.83
N GLU A 500 -130.85 -21.59 1.74
CA GLU A 500 -132.09 -22.38 1.74
C GLU A 500 -132.47 -22.84 0.33
N ALA A 501 -132.95 -24.08 0.18
CA ALA A 501 -133.42 -24.59 -1.10
C ALA A 501 -134.72 -23.89 -1.55
N ALA A 502 -134.81 -23.52 -2.83
CA ALA A 502 -135.98 -22.84 -3.39
C ALA A 502 -137.17 -23.80 -3.56
N THR A 503 -137.97 -23.97 -2.49
CA THR A 503 -139.23 -24.71 -2.50
C THR A 503 -140.39 -23.71 -2.35
N PRO A 504 -141.38 -23.65 -3.26
CA PRO A 504 -142.52 -22.72 -3.18
C PRO A 504 -143.34 -22.93 -1.91
N GLU A 505 -143.77 -21.83 -1.28
CA GLU A 505 -144.43 -21.76 0.05
C GLU A 505 -145.75 -22.56 0.17
N GLU A 506 -146.31 -23.02 -0.95
CA GLU A 506 -147.52 -23.86 -1.02
C GLU A 506 -147.26 -25.36 -0.80
N GLU A 507 -145.99 -25.80 -0.76
CA GLU A 507 -145.58 -27.21 -0.58
C GLU A 507 -144.91 -27.53 0.78
N LEU A 508 -144.80 -26.55 1.70
CA LEU A 508 -144.20 -26.73 3.04
C LEU A 508 -145.29 -27.01 4.10
N GLU A 509 -145.20 -28.16 4.81
CA GLU A 509 -146.07 -28.51 5.94
C GLU A 509 -145.94 -27.48 7.09
N GLU A 510 -147.07 -27.07 7.68
CA GLU A 510 -147.18 -26.04 8.72
C GLU A 510 -146.23 -26.34 9.91
N GLY A 511 -145.18 -25.52 10.07
CA GLY A 511 -144.19 -25.60 11.15
C GLY A 511 -142.81 -26.16 10.79
N LYS A 512 -142.49 -26.42 9.51
CA LYS A 512 -141.13 -26.79 9.05
C LYS A 512 -140.46 -25.69 8.24
N GLU A 513 -139.21 -25.37 8.59
CA GLU A 513 -138.34 -24.43 7.87
C GLU A 513 -137.62 -25.11 6.68
N PRO A 514 -137.30 -24.38 5.59
CA PRO A 514 -136.67 -24.93 4.39
C PRO A 514 -135.29 -25.55 4.64
N GLU A 515 -134.94 -26.59 3.86
CA GLU A 515 -133.68 -27.35 4.01
C GLU A 515 -132.45 -26.48 3.68
N GLN A 516 -131.49 -26.40 4.61
CA GLN A 516 -130.25 -25.64 4.44
C GLN A 516 -129.17 -26.44 3.70
N MET A 517 -128.74 -25.90 2.57
CA MET A 517 -127.59 -26.36 1.78
C MET A 517 -126.31 -25.73 2.32
N THR A 518 -125.22 -26.50 2.44
CA THR A 518 -123.89 -26.01 2.85
C THR A 518 -122.79 -26.45 1.87
N GLU A 519 -121.89 -25.54 1.50
CA GLU A 519 -120.72 -25.82 0.65
C GLU A 519 -119.48 -25.11 1.20
N THR A 520 -118.34 -25.81 1.29
CA THR A 520 -117.06 -25.18 1.65
C THR A 520 -116.24 -24.92 0.40
N VAL A 521 -115.81 -23.67 0.22
CA VAL A 521 -114.97 -23.25 -0.90
C VAL A 521 -113.68 -22.61 -0.36
N THR A 522 -112.53 -23.21 -0.68
CA THR A 522 -111.21 -22.67 -0.34
C THR A 522 -110.79 -21.63 -1.36
N ILE A 523 -110.45 -20.43 -0.89
CA ILE A 523 -109.77 -19.41 -1.69
C ILE A 523 -108.29 -19.41 -1.34
N GLU A 524 -107.43 -19.61 -2.34
CA GLU A 524 -105.98 -19.52 -2.24
C GLU A 524 -105.49 -18.31 -3.05
N GLN A 525 -104.70 -17.44 -2.42
CA GLN A 525 -104.00 -16.32 -3.07
C GLN A 525 -102.49 -16.48 -2.86
N VAL A 526 -101.71 -16.35 -3.93
CA VAL A 526 -100.25 -16.27 -3.85
C VAL A 526 -99.86 -14.81 -3.83
N ILE A 527 -99.46 -14.32 -2.67
CA ILE A 527 -99.15 -12.91 -2.47
C ILE A 527 -97.62 -12.74 -2.43
N PRO A 528 -97.03 -11.95 -3.34
CA PRO A 528 -95.60 -11.65 -3.29
C PRO A 528 -95.34 -10.68 -2.14
N VAL A 529 -94.79 -11.18 -1.04
CA VAL A 529 -94.46 -10.39 0.15
C VAL A 529 -93.01 -9.92 0.05
N PRO A 530 -92.75 -8.60 -0.05
CA PRO A 530 -91.40 -8.05 0.01
C PRO A 530 -90.85 -8.16 1.44
N ARG A 531 -89.61 -8.62 1.56
CA ARG A 531 -88.83 -8.56 2.80
C ARG A 531 -87.51 -7.88 2.51
N ALA A 532 -87.21 -6.85 3.30
CA ALA A 532 -85.93 -6.17 3.23
C ALA A 532 -84.86 -6.99 3.92
N TYR A 533 -83.65 -6.98 3.36
CA TYR A 533 -82.48 -7.58 3.96
C TYR A 533 -81.33 -6.58 4.03
N GLY A 534 -80.45 -6.75 5.01
CA GLY A 534 -79.20 -6.01 5.14
C GLY A 534 -78.13 -6.85 5.83
N TYR A 535 -77.06 -7.22 5.15
CA TYR A 535 -75.94 -7.97 5.74
C TYR A 535 -74.59 -7.41 5.29
N TRP A 536 -73.53 -7.70 6.04
CA TRP A 536 -72.18 -7.27 5.70
C TRP A 536 -71.41 -8.38 4.99
N GLU A 537 -70.71 -8.00 3.93
CA GLU A 537 -69.86 -8.86 3.11
C GLU A 537 -68.46 -8.26 3.03
N ILE A 538 -67.44 -9.12 3.06
CA ILE A 538 -66.04 -8.72 2.88
C ILE A 538 -65.81 -8.53 1.39
N LYS A 539 -65.63 -7.28 0.95
CA LYS A 539 -65.22 -6.99 -0.44
C LYS A 539 -63.72 -7.14 -0.60
N ASN A 540 -62.95 -6.61 0.34
CA ASN A 540 -61.55 -6.96 0.52
C ASN A 540 -61.12 -6.84 1.99
N PHE A 541 -60.16 -7.67 2.37
CA PHE A 541 -59.46 -7.59 3.65
C PHE A 541 -58.00 -7.94 3.43
N ASP A 542 -57.15 -6.91 3.33
CA ASP A 542 -55.72 -7.03 3.07
C ASP A 542 -54.98 -7.07 4.41
N TYR A 543 -54.54 -8.24 4.89
CA TYR A 543 -53.74 -8.35 6.11
C TYR A 543 -52.41 -9.09 5.85
N TYR A 544 -51.29 -8.43 6.14
CA TYR A 544 -49.95 -8.93 5.83
C TYR A 544 -49.00 -8.83 7.04
N THR A 545 -48.20 -9.87 7.23
CA THR A 545 -47.12 -9.91 8.24
C THR A 545 -45.78 -10.04 7.55
N ILE A 546 -44.70 -9.56 8.16
CA ILE A 546 -43.34 -9.70 7.66
C ILE A 546 -43.00 -11.20 7.47
N ASN A 547 -42.46 -11.53 6.30
CA ASN A 547 -41.95 -12.84 5.95
C ASN A 547 -40.43 -12.91 6.16
N ALA A 548 -39.69 -12.00 5.53
CA ALA A 548 -38.25 -11.87 5.64
C ALA A 548 -37.77 -10.53 5.08
N GLY A 549 -36.64 -10.03 5.56
CA GLY A 549 -35.88 -8.96 4.93
C GLY A 549 -34.56 -9.47 4.36
N THR A 550 -34.07 -8.88 3.28
CA THR A 550 -32.80 -9.24 2.65
C THR A 550 -31.92 -8.00 2.53
N LEU A 551 -30.66 -8.12 2.94
CA LEU A 551 -29.62 -7.10 2.76
C LEU A 551 -28.52 -7.67 1.86
N ASN A 552 -28.08 -6.90 0.87
CA ASN A 552 -27.06 -7.29 -0.10
C ASN A 552 -25.90 -6.31 -0.04
N ASN A 553 -24.69 -6.83 0.04
CA ASN A 553 -23.44 -6.09 0.01
C ASN A 553 -22.28 -7.06 -0.26
N TYR A 554 -21.29 -6.63 -1.04
CA TYR A 554 -20.12 -7.46 -1.37
C TYR A 554 -19.39 -8.02 -0.14
N ALA A 555 -19.33 -7.29 0.98
CA ALA A 555 -18.66 -7.72 2.20
C ALA A 555 -19.35 -8.90 2.90
N LEU A 556 -20.67 -9.05 2.76
CA LEU A 556 -21.45 -10.11 3.42
C LEU A 556 -21.10 -11.50 2.86
N PRO A 557 -21.16 -12.57 3.68
CA PRO A 557 -20.98 -13.94 3.19
C PRO A 557 -21.91 -14.21 1.99
N ASN A 558 -21.37 -14.71 0.88
CA ASN A 558 -22.13 -14.92 -0.37
C ASN A 558 -22.81 -13.66 -0.97
N GLY A 559 -22.44 -12.45 -0.53
CA GLY A 559 -22.96 -11.17 -1.04
C GLY A 559 -24.34 -10.77 -0.50
N SER A 560 -24.96 -11.58 0.36
CA SER A 560 -26.34 -11.36 0.82
C SER A 560 -26.63 -12.02 2.18
N ILE A 561 -27.52 -11.42 2.96
CA ILE A 561 -28.07 -12.01 4.19
C ILE A 561 -29.59 -11.88 4.23
N THR A 562 -30.25 -12.94 4.68
CA THR A 562 -31.69 -12.94 4.94
C THR A 562 -31.96 -12.89 6.44
N LEU A 563 -32.82 -11.97 6.86
CA LEU A 563 -33.29 -11.73 8.22
C LEU A 563 -34.74 -12.21 8.33
N LYS A 564 -35.00 -13.17 9.21
CA LYS A 564 -36.37 -13.65 9.49
C LYS A 564 -36.85 -13.04 10.81
N PRO A 565 -38.15 -12.69 10.93
CA PRO A 565 -38.69 -12.16 12.18
C PRO A 565 -38.41 -13.07 13.37
N ASN A 566 -37.78 -12.54 14.40
CA ASN A 566 -37.60 -13.23 15.67
C ASN A 566 -38.96 -13.26 16.41
N ALA A 567 -39.53 -14.45 16.55
CA ALA A 567 -40.84 -14.66 17.17
C ALA A 567 -40.92 -14.15 18.63
N SER A 568 -39.80 -14.03 19.34
CA SER A 568 -39.78 -13.49 20.72
C SER A 568 -40.04 -11.98 20.78
N TYR A 569 -39.81 -11.27 19.67
CA TYR A 569 -39.94 -9.81 19.57
C TYR A 569 -40.99 -9.38 18.55
N TYR A 570 -41.48 -10.30 17.72
CA TYR A 570 -42.46 -10.02 16.66
C TYR A 570 -43.86 -10.39 17.10
N ASN A 571 -44.57 -9.43 17.71
CA ASN A 571 -45.95 -9.59 18.16
C ASN A 571 -46.88 -8.71 17.31
N VAL A 572 -47.73 -9.34 16.50
CA VAL A 572 -48.68 -8.66 15.61
C VAL A 572 -50.09 -9.22 15.79
N PRO A 573 -51.14 -8.43 15.51
CA PRO A 573 -52.53 -8.85 15.73
C PRO A 573 -52.89 -10.18 15.06
N SER A 574 -53.67 -11.00 15.75
CA SER A 574 -54.17 -12.25 15.16
C SER A 574 -55.42 -11.99 14.31
N VAL A 575 -55.60 -12.76 13.24
CA VAL A 575 -56.75 -12.62 12.33
C VAL A 575 -57.41 -13.96 12.07
N SER A 576 -58.74 -14.01 12.23
CA SER A 576 -59.59 -15.11 11.79
C SER A 576 -60.79 -14.55 11.04
N TYR A 577 -61.09 -15.09 9.87
CA TYR A 577 -62.20 -14.63 9.06
C TYR A 577 -62.93 -15.79 8.36
N TYR A 578 -64.14 -15.53 7.91
CA TYR A 578 -64.89 -16.40 7.01
C TYR A 578 -65.64 -15.54 6.00
N HIS A 579 -65.57 -15.94 4.75
CA HIS A 579 -66.22 -15.25 3.64
C HIS A 579 -66.99 -16.25 2.77
N SER A 580 -68.18 -15.87 2.32
CA SER A 580 -68.98 -16.59 1.34
C SER A 580 -69.44 -15.65 0.23
N ASN A 581 -69.41 -16.10 -1.02
CA ASN A 581 -70.04 -15.38 -2.14
C ASN A 581 -71.46 -15.87 -2.43
N SER A 582 -71.98 -16.82 -1.64
CA SER A 582 -73.28 -17.44 -1.87
C SER A 582 -74.40 -16.60 -1.27
N GLU A 583 -75.33 -16.12 -2.10
CA GLU A 583 -76.50 -15.38 -1.63
C GLU A 583 -77.34 -16.21 -0.62
N ASP A 584 -77.43 -17.53 -0.81
CA ASP A 584 -78.17 -18.44 0.07
C ASP A 584 -77.48 -18.65 1.43
N TYR A 585 -76.17 -18.37 1.54
CA TYR A 585 -75.49 -18.32 2.83
C TYR A 585 -75.90 -17.08 3.64
N HIS A 586 -76.05 -15.95 2.96
CA HIS A 586 -76.34 -14.66 3.57
C HIS A 586 -77.83 -14.38 3.79
N ILE A 587 -78.70 -14.98 2.97
CA ILE A 587 -80.13 -14.73 2.98
C ILE A 587 -80.89 -16.02 3.24
N ILE A 588 -81.58 -16.08 4.38
CA ILE A 588 -82.37 -17.21 4.83
C ILE A 588 -83.86 -16.83 4.73
N PRO A 589 -84.63 -17.46 3.82
CA PRO A 589 -86.05 -17.18 3.64
C PRO A 589 -86.89 -17.40 4.92
N PRO A 590 -88.02 -16.68 5.09
CA PRO A 590 -89.02 -17.01 6.11
C PRO A 590 -89.56 -18.44 5.94
N LYS A 591 -89.98 -19.07 7.05
CA LYS A 591 -90.48 -20.45 7.03
C LYS A 591 -91.81 -20.58 6.26
N GLU A 592 -92.59 -19.50 6.21
CA GLU A 592 -93.90 -19.42 5.56
C GLU A 592 -93.80 -19.48 4.03
N VAL A 593 -92.60 -19.29 3.46
CA VAL A 593 -92.34 -19.50 2.03
C VAL A 593 -92.54 -20.96 1.64
N SER A 594 -92.17 -21.90 2.52
CA SER A 594 -92.35 -23.34 2.28
C SER A 594 -93.62 -23.91 2.93
N SER A 595 -94.08 -23.32 4.04
CA SER A 595 -95.24 -23.83 4.80
C SER A 595 -96.59 -23.18 4.46
N GLY A 596 -96.61 -21.99 3.84
CA GLY A 596 -97.85 -21.23 3.58
C GLY A 596 -98.49 -20.65 4.84
N ILE A 597 -99.57 -19.87 4.67
CA ILE A 597 -100.36 -19.26 5.76
C ILE A 597 -101.82 -19.68 5.61
N THR A 598 -102.43 -20.21 6.66
CA THR A 598 -103.86 -20.57 6.69
C THR A 598 -104.60 -19.61 7.62
N LEU A 599 -105.58 -18.89 7.08
CA LEU A 599 -106.47 -17.99 7.81
C LEU A 599 -107.68 -18.77 8.35
N PRO A 600 -108.30 -18.32 9.46
CA PRO A 600 -109.49 -18.96 10.02
C PRO A 600 -110.67 -18.95 9.04
N ALA A 601 -111.44 -20.04 9.01
CA ALA A 601 -112.59 -20.19 8.11
C ALA A 601 -113.73 -19.22 8.46
N GLN A 602 -114.50 -18.79 7.45
CA GLN A 602 -115.60 -17.84 7.62
C GLN A 602 -116.90 -18.36 7.00
N THR A 603 -118.00 -18.27 7.75
CA THR A 603 -119.33 -18.69 7.30
C THR A 603 -120.11 -17.51 6.70
N ILE A 604 -120.76 -17.71 5.56
CA ILE A 604 -121.60 -16.69 4.89
C ILE A 604 -122.96 -17.32 4.57
N THR A 605 -124.03 -16.69 5.05
CA THR A 605 -125.40 -17.19 4.91
C THR A 605 -126.19 -16.34 3.91
N GLY A 606 -126.65 -16.94 2.82
CA GLY A 606 -127.65 -16.39 1.90
C GLY A 606 -129.04 -16.90 2.26
N LYS A 607 -130.10 -16.17 1.91
CA LYS A 607 -131.48 -16.60 2.15
C LYS A 607 -131.87 -17.70 1.15
N THR A 608 -132.47 -17.36 0.02
CA THR A 608 -132.94 -18.32 -1.01
C THR A 608 -131.94 -18.56 -2.14
N ASP A 609 -130.84 -17.78 -2.21
CA ASP A 609 -129.81 -17.88 -3.23
C ASP A 609 -128.44 -18.21 -2.61
N LYS A 610 -127.64 -19.03 -3.31
CA LYS A 610 -126.26 -19.31 -2.91
C LYS A 610 -125.46 -18.00 -2.79
N PRO A 611 -124.94 -17.65 -1.60
CA PRO A 611 -124.23 -16.40 -1.40
C PRO A 611 -122.95 -16.34 -2.23
N MET A 612 -122.67 -15.18 -2.81
CA MET A 612 -121.43 -14.95 -3.56
C MET A 612 -120.23 -14.84 -2.62
N LEU A 613 -119.11 -15.46 -2.99
CA LEU A 613 -117.85 -15.33 -2.26
C LEU A 613 -117.37 -13.87 -2.25
N PRO A 614 -116.92 -13.34 -1.11
CA PRO A 614 -116.40 -11.99 -1.02
C PRO A 614 -115.07 -11.90 -1.77
N LYS A 615 -114.86 -10.80 -2.50
CA LYS A 615 -113.55 -10.45 -3.06
C LYS A 615 -112.67 -9.87 -1.94
N GLU A 616 -112.12 -10.74 -1.10
CA GLU A 616 -111.12 -10.34 -0.11
C GLU A 616 -109.71 -10.31 -0.71
N ASP A 617 -108.91 -9.33 -0.29
CA ASP A 617 -107.48 -9.25 -0.56
C ASP A 617 -106.73 -9.67 0.71
N PHE A 618 -106.04 -10.81 0.66
CA PHE A 618 -105.28 -11.31 1.82
C PHE A 618 -103.91 -10.62 1.98
N THR A 619 -103.62 -9.56 1.21
CA THR A 619 -102.32 -8.86 1.21
C THR A 619 -101.91 -8.38 2.60
N LYS A 620 -102.84 -7.80 3.38
CA LYS A 620 -102.52 -7.31 4.74
C LYS A 620 -102.16 -8.45 5.70
N GLN A 621 -102.86 -9.58 5.61
CA GLN A 621 -102.63 -10.77 6.43
C GLN A 621 -101.33 -11.48 6.01
N ALA A 622 -101.05 -11.57 4.70
CA ALA A 622 -99.77 -12.08 4.20
C ALA A 622 -98.59 -11.25 4.72
N TYR A 623 -98.70 -9.92 4.74
CA TYR A 623 -97.65 -9.04 5.25
C TYR A 623 -97.46 -9.17 6.76
N ALA A 624 -98.54 -9.32 7.54
CA ALA A 624 -98.50 -9.40 8.99
C ALA A 624 -98.10 -10.79 9.54
N MET A 625 -98.49 -11.87 8.87
CA MET A 625 -98.30 -13.25 9.36
C MET A 625 -97.10 -13.98 8.75
N SER A 626 -96.48 -13.47 7.69
CA SER A 626 -95.22 -14.01 7.17
C SER A 626 -94.04 -13.55 8.02
N GLY A 627 -93.14 -14.45 8.40
CA GLY A 627 -91.94 -14.09 9.15
C GLY A 627 -91.05 -13.08 8.44
N LYS A 628 -90.14 -12.46 9.18
CA LYS A 628 -89.07 -11.62 8.61
C LYS A 628 -88.02 -12.52 7.94
N ILE A 629 -87.36 -12.00 6.92
CA ILE A 629 -86.17 -12.66 6.35
C ILE A 629 -85.09 -12.74 7.43
N LYS A 630 -84.29 -13.81 7.44
CA LYS A 630 -83.12 -13.90 8.31
C LYS A 630 -81.86 -13.69 7.49
N VAL A 631 -80.89 -12.98 8.05
CA VAL A 631 -79.64 -12.62 7.36
C VAL A 631 -78.43 -13.07 8.16
N ARG A 632 -77.34 -13.33 7.46
CA ARG A 632 -76.04 -13.71 8.02
C ARG A 632 -74.95 -12.89 7.34
N SER A 633 -74.11 -12.21 8.12
CA SER A 633 -72.93 -11.53 7.56
C SER A 633 -71.75 -12.48 7.45
N ASP A 634 -70.71 -12.07 6.73
CA ASP A 634 -69.38 -12.66 6.86
C ASP A 634 -68.84 -12.53 8.30
N ARG A 635 -67.69 -13.17 8.58
CA ARG A 635 -67.08 -13.14 9.91
C ARG A 635 -65.69 -12.54 9.87
N ILE A 636 -65.41 -11.61 10.79
CA ILE A 636 -64.05 -11.11 11.07
C ILE A 636 -63.85 -11.06 12.58
N ILE A 637 -62.81 -11.74 13.06
CA ILE A 637 -62.27 -11.63 14.42
C ILE A 637 -60.84 -11.09 14.28
N TYR A 638 -60.61 -9.91 14.82
CA TYR A 638 -59.32 -9.22 14.82
C TYR A 638 -58.81 -9.10 16.25
N ASP A 639 -57.67 -9.70 16.53
CA ASP A 639 -57.03 -9.75 17.84
C ASP A 639 -57.96 -10.18 18.98
N GLY A 640 -58.76 -11.22 18.72
CA GLY A 640 -59.77 -11.72 19.65
C GLY A 640 -61.08 -10.92 19.71
N ALA A 641 -61.14 -9.71 19.14
CA ALA A 641 -62.36 -8.90 19.08
C ALA A 641 -63.19 -9.22 17.83
N THR A 642 -64.50 -9.41 18.00
CA THR A 642 -65.43 -9.59 16.87
C THR A 642 -65.69 -8.25 16.18
N VAL A 643 -65.20 -8.12 14.94
CA VAL A 643 -65.40 -6.95 14.07
C VAL A 643 -66.67 -7.09 13.25
N MET A 644 -66.89 -8.29 12.70
CA MET A 644 -68.06 -8.66 11.93
C MET A 644 -68.57 -10.02 12.41
N ASN A 645 -69.85 -10.09 12.77
CA ASN A 645 -70.46 -11.25 13.40
C ASN A 645 -71.37 -11.98 12.42
N ASP A 646 -71.19 -13.30 12.29
CA ASP A 646 -71.96 -14.19 11.41
C ASP A 646 -73.16 -14.84 12.11
N LYS A 647 -73.63 -14.27 13.23
CA LYS A 647 -74.87 -14.69 13.89
C LYS A 647 -76.08 -14.37 13.01
N ILE A 648 -76.96 -15.36 12.87
CA ILE A 648 -78.22 -15.22 12.13
C ILE A 648 -79.16 -14.28 12.90
N VAL A 649 -79.61 -13.21 12.25
CA VAL A 649 -80.55 -12.23 12.80
C VAL A 649 -81.67 -11.91 11.81
N GLU A 650 -82.77 -11.32 12.28
CA GLU A 650 -83.89 -10.97 11.40
C GLU A 650 -83.65 -9.62 10.70
N THR A 651 -83.93 -9.57 9.40
CA THR A 651 -83.94 -8.39 8.51
C THR A 651 -82.58 -7.73 8.29
N GLU A 652 -81.88 -7.35 9.35
CA GLU A 652 -80.66 -6.54 9.25
C GLU A 652 -79.62 -6.98 10.27
N ALA A 653 -78.41 -7.24 9.80
CA ALA A 653 -77.24 -7.49 10.63
C ALA A 653 -76.82 -6.23 11.39
N PRO A 654 -76.33 -6.36 12.64
CA PRO A 654 -75.78 -5.21 13.36
C PRO A 654 -74.65 -4.56 12.56
N ASN A 655 -74.42 -3.27 12.79
CA ASN A 655 -73.28 -2.58 12.19
C ASN A 655 -71.95 -3.22 12.63
N VAL A 656 -70.97 -3.22 11.72
CA VAL A 656 -69.61 -3.71 12.02
C VAL A 656 -68.92 -2.82 13.06
N ASN A 657 -68.17 -3.45 13.96
CA ASN A 657 -67.34 -2.75 14.94
C ASN A 657 -65.89 -2.70 14.42
N VAL A 658 -65.56 -1.67 13.65
CA VAL A 658 -64.22 -1.51 13.08
C VAL A 658 -63.20 -0.88 14.04
N THR A 659 -63.63 -0.42 15.22
CA THR A 659 -62.78 0.18 16.26
C THR A 659 -61.54 -0.65 16.66
N PRO A 660 -61.61 -2.00 16.72
CA PRO A 660 -60.44 -2.83 17.02
C PRO A 660 -59.37 -2.82 15.93
N ILE A 661 -59.76 -2.58 14.67
CA ILE A 661 -58.81 -2.56 13.55
C ILE A 661 -58.21 -1.16 13.45
N LYS A 662 -56.92 -1.05 13.73
CA LYS A 662 -56.16 0.20 13.65
C LYS A 662 -55.08 0.11 12.58
N GLN A 663 -54.81 1.24 11.95
CA GLN A 663 -53.69 1.38 11.02
C GLN A 663 -52.36 1.15 11.75
N CYS A 664 -51.45 0.42 11.13
CA CYS A 664 -50.11 0.21 11.68
C CYS A 664 -49.21 1.39 11.33
N TYR A 665 -48.72 2.09 12.36
CA TYR A 665 -47.67 3.10 12.23
C TYR A 665 -46.39 2.71 13.00
N ALA A 666 -46.43 1.57 13.68
CA ALA A 666 -45.31 1.07 14.46
C ALA A 666 -44.26 0.43 13.55
N MET A 667 -43.00 0.71 13.88
CA MET A 667 -41.86 0.02 13.29
C MET A 667 -41.45 -1.13 14.21
N THR A 668 -40.99 -2.23 13.62
CA THR A 668 -40.49 -3.40 14.33
C THR A 668 -39.44 -3.03 15.37
N ASN A 669 -39.46 -3.74 16.50
CA ASN A 669 -38.37 -3.72 17.46
C ASN A 669 -37.03 -4.12 16.78
N GLU A 670 -35.92 -3.53 17.23
CA GLU A 670 -34.58 -3.74 16.68
C GLU A 670 -34.06 -5.19 16.74
N ASN A 671 -34.70 -6.06 17.52
CA ASN A 671 -34.38 -7.48 17.60
C ASN A 671 -35.24 -8.37 16.68
N VAL A 672 -36.25 -7.81 16.01
CA VAL A 672 -37.14 -8.58 15.12
C VAL A 672 -36.38 -9.03 13.88
N LEU A 673 -35.73 -8.11 13.18
CA LEU A 673 -34.93 -8.40 11.98
C LEU A 673 -33.48 -8.02 12.25
N TYR A 674 -32.79 -8.85 13.01
CA TYR A 674 -31.38 -8.69 13.38
C TYR A 674 -30.61 -9.99 13.16
N LYS A 675 -29.41 -9.91 12.57
CA LYS A 675 -28.55 -11.07 12.34
C LYS A 675 -27.06 -10.71 12.49
N PRO A 676 -26.38 -11.16 13.56
CA PRO A 676 -24.95 -10.93 13.78
C PRO A 676 -24.05 -11.99 13.12
N GLY A 677 -22.72 -11.83 13.25
CA GLY A 677 -21.75 -12.88 12.96
C GLY A 677 -21.50 -13.15 11.48
N GLN A 678 -21.71 -12.14 10.62
CA GLN A 678 -21.52 -12.23 9.18
C GLN A 678 -20.06 -11.92 8.84
N VAL A 679 -19.21 -12.96 8.85
CA VAL A 679 -17.75 -12.83 8.67
C VAL A 679 -17.41 -12.40 7.24
N ILE A 680 -16.58 -11.37 7.10
CA ILE A 680 -16.04 -10.95 5.82
C ILE A 680 -14.96 -11.97 5.39
N GLU A 681 -15.17 -12.60 4.23
CA GLU A 681 -14.23 -13.61 3.70
C GLU A 681 -12.82 -13.03 3.51
N ALA A 682 -11.80 -13.83 3.84
CA ALA A 682 -10.41 -13.41 3.90
C ALA A 682 -9.86 -12.89 2.57
N THR A 683 -10.43 -13.33 1.44
CA THR A 683 -9.98 -13.01 0.07
C THR A 683 -10.66 -11.80 -0.54
N LYS A 684 -11.64 -11.19 0.14
CA LYS A 684 -12.38 -10.04 -0.40
C LYS A 684 -11.52 -8.80 -0.54
N GLU A 685 -11.74 -8.10 -1.63
CA GLU A 685 -10.92 -6.94 -2.00
C GLU A 685 -11.18 -5.76 -1.06
N ASN A 686 -10.14 -4.95 -0.85
CA ASN A 686 -10.31 -3.63 -0.26
C ASN A 686 -11.12 -2.76 -1.22
N GLY A 687 -12.07 -1.98 -0.70
CA GLY A 687 -12.94 -1.15 -1.52
C GLY A 687 -14.11 -0.57 -0.75
N ASP A 688 -14.89 0.27 -1.43
CA ASP A 688 -16.15 0.83 -0.95
C ASP A 688 -17.30 0.17 -1.71
N TYR A 689 -18.14 -0.57 -0.99
CA TYR A 689 -19.20 -1.38 -1.58
C TYR A 689 -20.57 -0.87 -1.15
N GLY A 690 -21.38 -0.49 -2.14
CA GLY A 690 -22.76 -0.08 -1.94
C GLY A 690 -23.65 -1.22 -1.42
N SER A 691 -24.67 -0.85 -0.65
CA SER A 691 -25.61 -1.79 -0.05
C SER A 691 -27.03 -1.56 -0.55
N VAL A 692 -27.79 -2.64 -0.75
CA VAL A 692 -29.22 -2.58 -1.12
C VAL A 692 -29.99 -3.62 -0.33
N GLY A 693 -31.30 -3.42 -0.16
CA GLY A 693 -32.12 -4.38 0.56
C GLY A 693 -33.60 -4.31 0.22
N SER A 694 -34.31 -5.36 0.60
CA SER A 694 -35.76 -5.50 0.42
C SER A 694 -36.41 -6.11 1.66
N ILE A 695 -37.69 -5.82 1.87
CA ILE A 695 -38.52 -6.42 2.90
C ILE A 695 -39.75 -7.03 2.25
N ASP A 696 -40.00 -8.30 2.58
CA ASP A 696 -41.11 -9.08 2.04
C ASP A 696 -42.17 -9.29 3.12
N TYR A 697 -43.43 -9.01 2.78
CA TYR A 697 -44.61 -9.29 3.58
C TYR A 697 -45.44 -10.38 2.94
N LYS A 698 -45.99 -11.27 3.77
CA LYS A 698 -46.85 -12.38 3.35
C LYS A 698 -48.30 -12.14 3.79
N CYS A 699 -49.22 -12.29 2.84
CA CYS A 699 -50.66 -12.18 3.08
C CYS A 699 -51.15 -13.30 3.99
N ARG A 700 -52.07 -12.95 4.90
CA ARG A 700 -52.74 -13.87 5.83
C ARG A 700 -54.24 -14.03 5.52
N THR A 701 -54.74 -13.28 4.55
CA THR A 701 -56.15 -13.20 4.14
C THR A 701 -56.29 -13.36 2.63
N SER A 702 -55.49 -14.26 2.03
CA SER A 702 -55.29 -14.38 0.57
C SER A 702 -56.58 -14.48 -0.23
N ASP A 703 -57.59 -15.18 0.30
CA ASP A 703 -58.82 -15.52 -0.42
C ASP A 703 -59.77 -14.31 -0.56
N VAL A 704 -59.52 -13.25 0.22
CA VAL A 704 -60.29 -12.01 0.24
C VAL A 704 -59.41 -10.77 0.09
N SER A 705 -58.15 -10.95 -0.31
CA SER A 705 -57.18 -9.87 -0.51
C SER A 705 -57.37 -9.21 -1.88
N SER A 706 -57.31 -7.89 -1.93
CA SER A 706 -57.26 -7.10 -3.17
C SER A 706 -55.86 -7.05 -3.79
N LYS A 707 -54.85 -7.59 -3.10
CA LYS A 707 -53.42 -7.53 -3.45
C LYS A 707 -52.78 -8.92 -3.55
N ASN A 708 -51.59 -8.97 -4.17
CA ASN A 708 -50.79 -10.19 -4.34
C ASN A 708 -50.43 -10.88 -3.01
N ASN A 709 -50.28 -12.20 -3.00
CA ASN A 709 -49.95 -12.98 -1.78
C ASN A 709 -48.64 -12.60 -1.08
N THR A 710 -47.69 -12.01 -1.81
CA THR A 710 -46.45 -11.47 -1.27
C THR A 710 -46.25 -10.05 -1.80
N LEU A 711 -45.86 -9.14 -0.91
CA LEU A 711 -45.53 -7.76 -1.26
C LEU A 711 -44.08 -7.49 -0.87
N SER A 712 -43.29 -6.95 -1.80
CA SER A 712 -41.88 -6.62 -1.57
C SER A 712 -41.67 -5.12 -1.68
N TYR A 713 -40.94 -4.54 -0.73
CA TYR A 713 -40.65 -3.11 -0.67
C TYR A 713 -39.15 -2.89 -0.50
N PRO A 714 -38.57 -1.83 -1.09
CA PRO A 714 -37.17 -1.50 -0.89
C PRO A 714 -36.90 -1.06 0.56
N VAL A 715 -35.74 -1.44 1.08
CA VAL A 715 -35.22 -0.96 2.36
C VAL A 715 -34.29 0.22 2.07
N VAL A 716 -34.58 1.39 2.64
CA VAL A 716 -33.81 2.62 2.40
C VAL A 716 -32.81 2.90 3.52
N GLY A 717 -31.84 3.78 3.25
CA GLY A 717 -30.88 4.27 4.26
C GLY A 717 -29.80 3.28 4.69
N ILE A 718 -29.57 2.21 3.92
CA ILE A 718 -28.53 1.23 4.20
C ILE A 718 -27.16 1.84 3.88
N ASN A 719 -26.25 1.83 4.86
CA ASN A 719 -24.90 2.35 4.68
C ASN A 719 -24.06 1.45 3.75
N ASN A 720 -23.08 2.06 3.08
CA ASN A 720 -22.01 1.33 2.42
C ASN A 720 -21.13 0.60 3.43
N VAL A 721 -20.43 -0.43 2.97
CA VAL A 721 -19.41 -1.14 3.74
C VAL A 721 -18.07 -0.98 3.03
N VAL A 722 -17.10 -0.42 3.75
CA VAL A 722 -15.71 -0.27 3.31
C VAL A 722 -14.90 -1.43 3.86
N ILE A 723 -14.24 -2.19 2.97
CA ILE A 723 -13.30 -3.24 3.34
C ILE A 723 -11.88 -2.66 3.27
N HIS A 724 -11.10 -2.86 4.33
CA HIS A 724 -9.68 -2.49 4.34
C HIS A 724 -8.89 -3.37 5.31
N THR A 725 -8.07 -4.29 4.80
CA THR A 725 -7.26 -5.16 5.66
C THR A 725 -5.89 -4.54 5.96
N PRO A 726 -5.59 -4.19 7.22
CA PRO A 726 -4.36 -3.51 7.58
C PRO A 726 -3.18 -4.47 7.73
N VAL A 727 -2.00 -4.02 7.27
CA VAL A 727 -0.69 -4.61 7.51
C VAL A 727 0.33 -3.54 7.84
N LEU A 728 1.33 -3.91 8.65
CA LEU A 728 2.42 -3.04 9.09
C LEU A 728 3.73 -3.82 8.98
N CYS A 729 4.78 -3.18 8.48
CA CYS A 729 6.10 -3.75 8.26
C CYS A 729 7.17 -2.88 8.94
N ASP A 730 7.60 -3.30 10.13
CA ASP A 730 8.65 -2.64 10.90
C ASP A 730 9.78 -3.65 11.19
N PRO A 731 10.84 -3.68 10.35
CA PRO A 731 11.92 -4.63 10.49
C PRO A 731 12.83 -4.30 11.67
N ILE A 732 13.17 -5.32 12.44
CA ILE A 732 14.13 -5.29 13.54
C ILE A 732 15.28 -6.20 13.16
N VAL A 733 16.47 -5.62 13.05
CA VAL A 733 17.71 -6.33 12.74
C VAL A 733 18.71 -6.09 13.86
N GLU A 734 19.25 -7.16 14.43
CA GLU A 734 20.23 -7.10 15.50
C GLU A 734 21.49 -7.88 15.12
N ALA A 735 22.67 -7.27 15.34
CA ALA A 735 23.98 -7.84 15.09
C ALA A 735 25.00 -7.31 16.12
N ASP A 736 26.03 -8.10 16.47
CA ASP A 736 27.11 -7.72 17.41
C ASP A 736 28.49 -7.89 16.74
N ASN A 737 28.62 -7.33 15.54
CA ASN A 737 29.77 -7.51 14.67
C ASN A 737 30.74 -6.32 14.70
N ASP A 738 30.34 -5.17 15.26
CA ASP A 738 31.13 -3.93 15.28
C ASP A 738 32.55 -4.14 15.83
N LYS A 739 32.68 -4.97 16.88
CA LYS A 739 33.96 -5.33 17.52
C LYS A 739 34.97 -6.01 16.57
N TYR A 740 34.53 -6.43 15.38
CA TYR A 740 35.36 -7.04 14.34
C TYR A 740 35.55 -6.17 13.09
N VAL A 741 34.84 -5.03 13.00
CA VAL A 741 34.89 -4.12 11.84
C VAL A 741 36.21 -3.36 11.80
N GLN A 742 36.90 -3.41 10.66
CA GLN A 742 38.20 -2.74 10.45
C GLN A 742 38.17 -1.65 9.38
N LEU A 743 36.99 -1.36 8.84
CA LEU A 743 36.79 -0.28 7.87
C LEU A 743 37.34 1.05 8.42
N ILE A 744 38.01 1.79 7.55
CA ILE A 744 38.52 3.13 7.88
C ILE A 744 37.35 4.13 7.92
N LYS A 745 36.33 3.94 7.07
CA LYS A 745 35.13 4.79 6.95
C LYS A 745 33.84 3.96 6.93
N PRO A 746 33.43 3.31 8.04
CA PRO A 746 32.19 2.56 8.10
C PRO A 746 30.96 3.48 8.01
N ASP A 747 29.89 3.01 7.36
CA ASP A 747 28.57 3.65 7.37
C ASP A 747 27.86 3.38 8.70
N LYS A 748 27.58 4.46 9.42
CA LYS A 748 26.97 4.42 10.75
C LYS A 748 25.49 4.04 10.74
N ASN A 749 24.83 4.10 9.57
CA ASN A 749 23.42 3.75 9.43
C ASN A 749 23.22 2.32 8.94
N ALA A 750 24.30 1.62 8.60
CA ALA A 750 24.26 0.25 8.09
C ALA A 750 24.57 -0.76 9.20
N VAL A 751 23.87 -1.89 9.18
CA VAL A 751 24.20 -3.06 9.99
C VAL A 751 25.52 -3.65 9.49
N GLN A 752 26.54 -3.67 10.34
CA GLN A 752 27.87 -4.11 9.96
C GLN A 752 27.95 -5.65 9.98
N LEU A 753 28.49 -6.24 8.92
CA LEU A 753 28.74 -7.68 8.79
C LEU A 753 30.18 -7.91 8.33
N VAL A 754 30.92 -8.84 8.95
CA VAL A 754 32.34 -9.08 8.65
C VAL A 754 32.54 -10.49 8.09
N LEU A 755 33.07 -10.58 6.86
CA LEU A 755 33.30 -11.85 6.17
C LEU A 755 34.40 -12.66 6.85
N ASP A 756 34.04 -13.83 7.38
CA ASP A 756 34.96 -14.78 7.99
C ASP A 756 34.43 -16.22 7.87
N LYS A 757 35.34 -17.19 7.98
CA LYS A 757 34.99 -18.62 8.06
C LYS A 757 34.19 -18.98 9.31
N ASN A 758 34.35 -18.18 10.37
CA ASN A 758 33.53 -18.27 11.57
C ASN A 758 32.28 -17.41 11.37
N ASN A 759 31.13 -18.07 11.23
CA ASN A 759 29.85 -17.42 10.95
C ASN A 759 29.38 -16.44 12.04
N THR A 760 29.90 -16.54 13.27
CA THR A 760 29.57 -15.60 14.39
C THR A 760 30.09 -14.17 14.21
N LEU A 761 30.79 -13.88 13.11
CA LEU A 761 31.27 -12.53 12.76
C LEU A 761 30.40 -11.86 11.69
N SER A 762 29.53 -12.64 11.06
CA SER A 762 28.63 -12.21 9.99
C SER A 762 27.18 -12.60 10.28
N ASP A 763 26.90 -13.10 11.50
CA ASP A 763 25.55 -13.45 11.89
C ASP A 763 24.78 -12.24 12.39
N PHE A 764 23.46 -12.34 12.20
CA PHE A 764 22.51 -11.32 12.58
C PHE A 764 21.13 -11.97 12.72
N THR A 765 20.24 -11.30 13.45
CA THR A 765 18.86 -11.75 13.59
C THR A 765 17.92 -10.78 12.92
N VAL A 766 16.80 -11.31 12.44
CA VAL A 766 15.79 -10.55 11.72
C VAL A 766 14.40 -10.91 12.24
N LYS A 767 13.62 -9.88 12.52
CA LYS A 767 12.20 -9.98 12.87
C LYS A 767 11.46 -8.85 12.18
N ILE A 768 10.19 -9.07 11.81
CA ILE A 768 9.29 -7.98 11.41
C ILE A 768 8.27 -7.78 12.52
N SER A 769 8.31 -6.62 13.17
CA SER A 769 7.23 -6.16 14.04
C SER A 769 6.04 -5.75 13.19
N ASN A 770 4.87 -6.28 13.54
CA ASN A 770 3.59 -5.81 13.00
C ASN A 770 2.82 -4.98 14.04
N THR A 771 3.51 -4.55 15.10
CA THR A 771 2.93 -3.74 16.19
C THR A 771 3.32 -2.29 16.01
N GLY A 772 2.34 -1.41 15.91
CA GLY A 772 2.56 0.02 15.74
C GLY A 772 1.26 0.76 15.43
N MET A 773 1.33 2.07 15.22
CA MET A 773 0.17 2.89 14.85
C MET A 773 -0.11 2.78 13.35
N HIS A 774 -1.27 2.24 12.93
CA HIS A 774 -1.66 2.22 11.52
C HIS A 774 -2.38 3.51 11.11
N SER A 775 -3.53 3.82 11.69
CA SER A 775 -4.28 5.07 11.44
C SER A 775 -5.19 5.45 12.61
N TYR A 776 -5.82 6.63 12.56
CA TYR A 776 -6.79 7.07 13.57
C TYR A 776 -8.21 6.50 13.35
N MET A 777 -8.38 5.54 12.43
CA MET A 777 -9.65 4.83 12.26
C MET A 777 -9.89 3.87 13.42
N GLN A 778 -11.15 3.78 13.87
CA GLN A 778 -11.54 2.85 14.94
C GLN A 778 -11.15 1.42 14.57
N GLY A 779 -10.37 0.78 15.45
CA GLY A 779 -9.81 -0.56 15.22
C GLY A 779 -8.44 -0.60 14.52
N TYR A 780 -7.88 0.55 14.10
CA TYR A 780 -6.59 0.68 13.39
C TYR A 780 -5.53 1.49 14.17
N PHE A 781 -5.79 1.80 15.44
CA PHE A 781 -4.83 2.49 16.31
C PHE A 781 -3.55 1.67 16.55
N THR A 782 -2.74 2.05 17.55
CA THR A 782 -1.54 1.29 17.93
C THR A 782 -1.88 -0.10 18.45
N ARG A 783 -1.54 -1.15 17.70
CA ARG A 783 -1.69 -2.56 18.11
C ARG A 783 -0.90 -3.52 17.21
N ASP A 784 -0.96 -4.81 17.55
CA ASP A 784 -0.44 -5.91 16.74
C ASP A 784 -1.40 -6.23 15.56
N PHE A 785 -0.98 -5.90 14.34
CA PHE A 785 -1.72 -6.19 13.09
C PHE A 785 -1.43 -7.57 12.52
N SER A 786 -0.59 -8.38 13.17
CA SER A 786 -0.51 -9.80 12.83
C SER A 786 -1.73 -10.58 13.33
N LYS A 787 -2.65 -9.94 14.06
CA LYS A 787 -3.82 -10.57 14.71
C LYS A 787 -5.12 -9.81 14.44
N SER A 788 -6.19 -10.55 14.27
CA SER A 788 -7.54 -9.99 14.17
C SER A 788 -8.09 -9.58 15.53
N LEU A 789 -9.04 -8.64 15.55
CA LEU A 789 -9.72 -8.19 16.77
C LEU A 789 -10.91 -9.09 17.15
N ARG A 790 -11.45 -9.86 16.20
CA ARG A 790 -12.44 -10.90 16.46
C ARG A 790 -11.83 -12.15 17.10
N ASP A 791 -10.70 -12.62 16.57
CA ASP A 791 -9.97 -13.80 17.07
C ASP A 791 -8.44 -13.62 16.90
N PRO A 792 -7.68 -13.52 18.01
CA PRO A 792 -6.22 -13.38 17.97
C PRO A 792 -5.46 -14.54 17.32
N LEU A 793 -6.09 -15.71 17.14
CA LEU A 793 -5.52 -16.85 16.40
C LEU A 793 -5.60 -16.66 14.88
N ILE A 794 -6.47 -15.77 14.40
CA ILE A 794 -6.60 -15.40 13.00
C ILE A 794 -5.73 -14.18 12.70
N SER A 795 -5.03 -14.21 11.57
CA SER A 795 -4.08 -13.18 11.13
C SER A 795 -4.64 -12.35 9.98
N TYR A 796 -4.35 -11.05 9.95
CA TYR A 796 -4.55 -10.23 8.75
C TYR A 796 -3.42 -10.38 7.73
N ILE A 797 -2.33 -11.05 8.09
CA ILE A 797 -1.21 -11.35 7.21
C ILE A 797 -1.50 -12.68 6.53
N ALA A 798 -1.29 -12.75 5.22
CA ALA A 798 -1.37 -13.98 4.44
C ALA A 798 -0.36 -15.02 4.96
N ASP A 799 -0.65 -16.31 4.79
CA ASP A 799 0.33 -17.37 4.99
C ASP A 799 0.84 -17.91 3.65
N LYS A 800 2.04 -18.50 3.69
CA LYS A 800 2.62 -19.27 2.59
C LYS A 800 3.20 -20.55 3.21
N LYS A 801 2.55 -21.70 2.93
CA LYS A 801 2.90 -23.00 3.52
C LYS A 801 2.87 -22.99 5.06
N GLY A 802 1.90 -22.28 5.66
CA GLY A 802 1.75 -22.20 7.11
C GLY A 802 2.67 -21.18 7.81
N ILE A 803 3.51 -20.46 7.07
CA ILE A 803 4.34 -19.37 7.62
C ILE A 803 3.73 -18.02 7.18
N LEU A 804 3.47 -17.13 8.14
CA LEU A 804 2.95 -15.79 7.83
C LEU A 804 3.95 -15.03 6.95
N ARG A 805 3.43 -14.32 5.95
CA ARG A 805 4.18 -13.58 4.93
C ARG A 805 4.70 -12.22 5.44
N ASN A 806 5.40 -12.28 6.56
CA ASN A 806 6.48 -11.37 6.90
C ASN A 806 7.70 -11.86 6.13
N GLU A 807 8.08 -11.14 5.10
CA GLU A 807 9.08 -11.58 4.14
C GLU A 807 10.26 -10.60 4.08
N VAL A 808 11.47 -11.14 3.95
CA VAL A 808 12.71 -10.41 3.70
C VAL A 808 13.36 -10.89 2.41
N LYS A 809 14.03 -9.97 1.70
CA LYS A 809 14.81 -10.26 0.49
C LYS A 809 16.16 -9.54 0.61
N PHE A 810 17.21 -10.32 0.80
CA PHE A 810 18.58 -9.81 0.82
C PHE A 810 19.13 -9.69 -0.61
N PRO A 811 19.84 -8.62 -0.96
CA PRO A 811 20.53 -8.48 -2.24
C PRO A 811 21.87 -9.23 -2.28
N PHE A 812 22.13 -10.08 -1.29
CA PHE A 812 23.31 -10.95 -1.16
C PHE A 812 22.88 -12.32 -0.65
N ASP A 813 23.74 -13.31 -0.85
CA ASP A 813 23.52 -14.68 -0.38
C ASP A 813 23.56 -14.77 1.14
N VAL A 814 22.72 -15.63 1.71
CA VAL A 814 22.69 -15.90 3.15
C VAL A 814 22.47 -17.38 3.43
N TYR A 815 22.90 -17.81 4.61
CA TYR A 815 22.38 -19.01 5.24
C TYR A 815 21.33 -18.63 6.28
N ILE A 816 20.27 -19.43 6.40
CA ILE A 816 19.31 -19.35 7.50
C ILE A 816 19.58 -20.46 8.51
N ASP A 817 19.65 -20.08 9.79
CA ASP A 817 19.82 -21.00 10.92
C ASP A 817 18.52 -21.77 11.16
N VAL A 818 18.50 -23.05 10.78
CA VAL A 818 17.27 -23.85 10.84
C VAL A 818 17.10 -24.42 12.24
N GLY A 819 16.20 -23.81 13.01
CA GLY A 819 15.87 -24.24 14.37
C GLY A 819 16.57 -23.43 15.47
N GLU A 820 17.29 -22.35 15.09
CA GLU A 820 17.98 -21.44 16.01
C GLU A 820 18.95 -22.16 16.95
N ASP A 821 19.64 -23.20 16.45
CA ASP A 821 20.51 -24.06 17.25
C ASP A 821 22.01 -23.79 17.02
N GLY A 822 22.33 -22.88 16.09
CA GLY A 822 23.69 -22.48 15.76
C GLY A 822 24.50 -23.54 15.03
N LYS A 823 23.86 -24.59 14.49
CA LYS A 823 24.52 -25.70 13.81
C LYS A 823 24.46 -25.55 12.29
N ILE A 824 25.63 -25.36 11.68
CA ILE A 824 25.73 -25.14 10.24
C ILE A 824 25.38 -26.38 9.39
N GLU A 825 25.34 -27.58 9.98
CA GLU A 825 25.15 -28.83 9.22
C GLU A 825 23.76 -28.96 8.59
N ASN A 826 22.74 -28.40 9.24
CA ASN A 826 21.32 -28.40 8.83
C ASN A 826 20.85 -27.07 8.21
N ASP A 827 21.73 -26.06 8.16
CA ASP A 827 21.37 -24.72 7.71
C ASP A 827 21.18 -24.65 6.19
N ASP A 828 20.20 -23.84 5.80
CA ASP A 828 19.74 -23.75 4.43
C ASP A 828 20.38 -22.56 3.71
N PHE A 829 20.97 -22.82 2.53
CA PHE A 829 21.47 -21.77 1.64
C PHE A 829 20.30 -21.08 0.92
N ILE A 830 20.30 -19.75 0.94
CA ILE A 830 19.35 -18.92 0.23
C ILE A 830 20.12 -17.95 -0.69
N PRO A 831 19.93 -18.03 -2.02
CA PRO A 831 20.59 -17.13 -2.96
C PRO A 831 20.02 -15.71 -2.88
N ALA A 832 20.84 -14.74 -3.25
CA ALA A 832 20.48 -13.33 -3.33
C ALA A 832 19.15 -13.09 -4.10
N ASN A 833 18.46 -12.03 -3.74
CA ASN A 833 17.19 -11.58 -4.35
C ASN A 833 16.02 -12.56 -4.22
N THR A 834 16.07 -13.47 -3.23
CA THR A 834 14.99 -14.41 -2.93
C THR A 834 14.13 -13.92 -1.75
N TRP A 835 12.79 -13.92 -1.92
CA TRP A 835 11.86 -13.63 -0.81
C TRP A 835 11.75 -14.82 0.15
N ILE A 836 12.03 -14.56 1.44
CA ILE A 836 12.02 -15.55 2.53
C ILE A 836 10.91 -15.18 3.51
N ALA A 837 9.95 -16.07 3.77
CA ALA A 837 8.94 -15.86 4.81
C ALA A 837 9.48 -16.31 6.17
N ILE A 838 9.50 -15.41 7.16
CA ILE A 838 10.04 -15.66 8.52
C ILE A 838 8.96 -15.69 9.61
N GLY A 839 7.70 -15.39 9.27
CA GLY A 839 6.59 -15.42 10.22
C GLY A 839 6.71 -14.37 11.33
N ARG A 840 6.32 -14.75 12.56
CA ARG A 840 6.41 -13.87 13.76
C ARG A 840 7.70 -14.07 14.56
N ALA A 841 8.42 -15.16 14.31
CA ALA A 841 9.63 -15.53 15.03
C ALA A 841 10.80 -14.65 14.58
N THR A 842 11.84 -14.61 15.40
CA THR A 842 13.11 -14.01 15.05
C THR A 842 13.93 -15.06 14.32
N ALA A 843 14.34 -14.81 13.07
CA ALA A 843 15.17 -15.74 12.32
C ALA A 843 16.64 -15.28 12.37
N ARG A 844 17.57 -16.22 12.58
CA ARG A 844 19.02 -15.96 12.52
C ARG A 844 19.57 -16.28 11.13
N PHE A 845 20.41 -15.39 10.61
CA PHE A 845 21.07 -15.50 9.32
C PHE A 845 22.57 -15.28 9.48
N TYR A 846 23.38 -15.74 8.52
CA TYR A 846 24.80 -15.41 8.43
C TYR A 846 25.30 -15.46 6.97
N LEU A 847 26.43 -14.80 6.70
CA LEU A 847 26.96 -14.67 5.34
C LEU A 847 27.90 -15.83 4.96
N PRO A 848 27.81 -16.36 3.74
CA PRO A 848 28.93 -17.05 3.12
C PRO A 848 30.07 -16.08 2.75
N MET A 849 31.32 -16.56 2.77
CA MET A 849 32.49 -15.73 2.47
C MET A 849 32.59 -15.24 1.00
N TRP A 850 31.79 -15.79 0.08
CA TRP A 850 31.79 -15.36 -1.32
C TRP A 850 30.86 -14.19 -1.61
N VAL A 851 30.11 -13.72 -0.62
CA VAL A 851 29.43 -12.43 -0.71
C VAL A 851 30.48 -11.34 -0.94
N GLU A 852 30.21 -10.46 -1.89
CA GLU A 852 31.10 -9.34 -2.19
C GLU A 852 31.01 -8.28 -1.08
N GLU A 853 32.09 -7.53 -0.89
CA GLU A 853 32.09 -6.41 0.04
C GLU A 853 31.32 -5.22 -0.54
N GLY A 854 30.63 -4.47 0.31
CA GLY A 854 29.86 -3.30 -0.11
C GLY A 854 28.67 -2.98 0.78
N ILE A 855 27.94 -1.92 0.38
CA ILE A 855 26.71 -1.49 1.04
C ILE A 855 25.52 -2.04 0.27
N TYR A 856 24.59 -2.66 1.00
CA TYR A 856 23.45 -3.39 0.49
C TYR A 856 22.17 -2.89 1.15
N THR A 857 21.07 -2.85 0.39
CA THR A 857 19.75 -2.52 0.92
C THR A 857 18.86 -3.76 0.82
N ALA A 858 18.50 -4.34 1.97
CA ALA A 858 17.56 -5.44 2.03
C ALA A 858 16.12 -4.92 2.01
N GLU A 859 15.24 -5.62 1.32
CA GLU A 859 13.82 -5.29 1.22
C GLU A 859 13.01 -6.16 2.17
N PHE A 860 12.05 -5.55 2.85
CA PHE A 860 11.12 -6.19 3.76
C PHE A 860 9.70 -5.94 3.31
N ARG A 861 8.81 -6.92 3.54
CA ARG A 861 7.39 -6.71 3.34
C ARG A 861 6.51 -7.54 4.26
N THR A 862 5.33 -7.03 4.53
CA THR A 862 4.23 -7.76 5.16
C THR A 862 3.03 -7.76 4.22
N VAL A 863 2.53 -8.95 3.89
CA VAL A 863 1.47 -9.12 2.88
C VAL A 863 0.12 -9.41 3.52
N ALA A 864 -0.90 -8.62 3.20
CA ALA A 864 -2.25 -8.81 3.74
C ALA A 864 -2.90 -10.11 3.24
N ILE A 865 -3.78 -10.70 4.05
CA ILE A 865 -4.46 -11.98 3.77
C ILE A 865 -5.37 -11.90 2.55
N ASN A 866 -5.89 -10.71 2.24
CA ASN A 866 -6.67 -10.45 1.03
C ASN A 866 -5.84 -10.01 -0.18
N CYS A 867 -4.51 -10.10 -0.10
CA CYS A 867 -3.60 -9.85 -1.23
C CYS A 867 -3.60 -11.03 -2.22
N VAL A 868 -4.77 -11.31 -2.82
CA VAL A 868 -4.98 -12.40 -3.77
C VAL A 868 -5.41 -11.87 -5.14
N GLY A 869 -4.90 -12.50 -6.20
CA GLY A 869 -5.19 -12.12 -7.59
C GLY A 869 -4.39 -10.91 -8.09
N THR A 870 -4.93 -10.28 -9.14
CA THR A 870 -4.33 -9.12 -9.81
C THR A 870 -5.05 -7.82 -9.46
N ILE A 871 -4.41 -6.68 -9.71
CA ILE A 871 -5.03 -5.37 -9.60
C ILE A 871 -6.16 -5.29 -10.65
N SER A 872 -7.33 -4.80 -10.27
CA SER A 872 -8.48 -4.68 -11.18
C SER A 872 -8.10 -3.92 -12.45
N GLY A 873 -8.39 -4.52 -13.61
CA GLY A 873 -8.02 -3.97 -14.93
C GLY A 873 -6.55 -4.14 -15.33
N SER A 874 -5.79 -5.00 -14.64
CA SER A 874 -4.37 -5.26 -14.89
C SER A 874 -3.99 -6.74 -14.69
N ASP A 875 -2.94 -7.19 -15.37
CA ASP A 875 -2.30 -8.50 -15.14
C ASP A 875 -1.27 -8.46 -13.99
N VAL A 876 -1.04 -7.28 -13.38
CA VAL A 876 -0.09 -7.10 -12.28
C VAL A 876 -0.69 -7.66 -10.99
N THR A 877 0.05 -8.55 -10.33
CA THR A 877 -0.37 -9.13 -9.04
C THR A 877 -0.50 -8.07 -7.95
N LYS A 878 -1.49 -8.19 -7.06
CA LYS A 878 -1.70 -7.25 -5.94
C LYS A 878 -0.51 -7.12 -4.99
N THR A 879 0.45 -8.05 -5.04
CA THR A 879 1.70 -7.94 -4.29
C THR A 879 2.57 -6.74 -4.68
N HIS A 880 2.28 -6.08 -5.82
CA HIS A 880 2.92 -4.83 -6.24
C HIS A 880 2.18 -3.58 -5.75
N ALA A 881 0.99 -3.73 -5.14
CA ALA A 881 0.26 -2.63 -4.53
C ALA A 881 0.82 -2.40 -3.11
N THR A 882 1.97 -1.75 -3.06
CA THR A 882 2.78 -1.59 -1.85
C THR A 882 2.75 -0.17 -1.30
N GLU A 883 2.92 -0.05 0.01
CA GLU A 883 3.11 1.23 0.70
C GLU A 883 4.21 1.09 1.75
N LYS A 884 5.01 2.15 1.95
CA LYS A 884 6.07 2.14 2.95
C LYS A 884 5.48 2.06 4.37
N GLU A 885 6.06 1.21 5.21
CA GLU A 885 5.74 0.92 6.63
C GLU A 885 4.35 0.33 6.90
N LYS A 886 3.30 0.77 6.22
CA LYS A 886 1.92 0.36 6.46
C LYS A 886 1.04 0.71 5.26
N ASN A 887 0.03 -0.10 4.99
CA ASN A 887 -0.90 0.16 3.88
C ASN A 887 -2.04 1.11 4.31
N THR A 888 -1.80 2.41 4.46
CA THR A 888 -2.89 3.35 4.81
C THR A 888 -3.78 3.68 3.62
N ASN A 889 -3.25 3.59 2.40
CA ASN A 889 -4.03 3.67 1.19
C ASN A 889 -4.76 2.34 0.95
N ARG A 890 -6.08 2.42 0.83
CA ARG A 890 -6.96 1.25 0.63
C ARG A 890 -6.62 0.44 -0.63
N SER A 891 -6.02 1.05 -1.66
CA SER A 891 -5.59 0.31 -2.85
C SER A 891 -4.37 -0.58 -2.63
N HIS A 892 -3.65 -0.42 -1.51
CA HIS A 892 -2.44 -1.18 -1.18
C HIS A 892 -2.73 -2.36 -0.25
N TYR A 893 -2.03 -3.47 -0.51
CA TYR A 893 -2.18 -4.76 0.15
C TYR A 893 -0.90 -5.22 0.85
N VAL A 894 0.20 -4.49 0.65
CA VAL A 894 1.52 -4.86 1.15
C VAL A 894 2.16 -3.64 1.81
N ALA A 895 2.63 -3.82 3.04
CA ALA A 895 3.50 -2.85 3.70
C ALA A 895 4.96 -3.21 3.42
N THR A 896 5.81 -2.25 3.06
CA THR A 896 7.23 -2.49 2.73
C THR A 896 8.17 -1.64 3.58
N ASN A 897 9.39 -2.11 3.79
CA ASN A 897 10.44 -1.33 4.45
C ASN A 897 11.82 -1.80 3.97
N THR A 898 12.89 -1.10 4.36
CA THR A 898 14.26 -1.41 3.95
C THR A 898 15.25 -1.24 5.09
N VAL A 899 16.29 -2.07 5.13
CA VAL A 899 17.42 -1.95 6.07
C VAL A 899 18.73 -2.01 5.29
N GLN A 900 19.67 -1.14 5.63
CA GLN A 900 21.01 -1.14 5.04
C GLN A 900 21.97 -2.05 5.81
N PHE A 901 22.81 -2.75 5.06
CA PHE A 901 23.89 -3.60 5.56
C PHE A 901 25.19 -3.18 4.91
N GLU A 902 26.30 -3.20 5.65
CA GLU A 902 27.64 -3.01 5.11
C GLU A 902 28.47 -4.26 5.37
N VAL A 903 28.89 -4.91 4.29
CA VAL A 903 29.69 -6.12 4.32
C VAL A 903 31.14 -5.75 4.09
N SER A 904 32.02 -6.17 5.01
CA SER A 904 33.45 -5.90 4.94
C SER A 904 34.30 -7.15 5.17
N GLY A 905 35.50 -7.14 4.58
CA GLY A 905 36.56 -8.10 4.82
C GLY A 905 37.34 -7.77 6.10
N ARG A 906 38.47 -8.45 6.28
CA ARG A 906 39.32 -8.28 7.46
C ARG A 906 40.78 -8.48 7.12
N VAL A 907 41.68 -7.85 7.89
CA VAL A 907 43.13 -8.10 7.90
C VAL A 907 43.58 -8.52 9.31
N TYR A 908 44.33 -9.61 9.42
CA TYR A 908 44.73 -10.20 10.71
C TYR A 908 45.97 -11.11 10.58
N GLY A 909 46.43 -11.68 11.68
CA GLY A 909 47.42 -12.75 11.69
C GLY A 909 48.85 -12.30 11.37
N LEU A 910 49.23 -11.06 11.69
CA LEU A 910 50.59 -10.57 11.48
C LEU A 910 51.60 -11.44 12.25
N ASN A 911 52.53 -12.05 11.51
CA ASN A 911 53.46 -13.04 12.05
C ASN A 911 54.81 -13.02 11.32
N ILE A 912 55.91 -12.94 12.07
CA ILE A 912 57.27 -13.16 11.56
C ILE A 912 57.49 -14.67 11.43
N TYR A 913 57.89 -15.11 10.23
CA TYR A 913 58.12 -16.52 9.94
C TYR A 913 59.58 -16.85 9.63
N ASP A 914 60.46 -15.84 9.46
CA ASP A 914 61.89 -16.05 9.24
C ASP A 914 62.73 -14.77 9.49
N LEU A 915 64.01 -14.96 9.82
CA LEU A 915 65.01 -13.90 10.08
C LEU A 915 66.36 -14.32 9.47
N THR A 916 67.07 -13.42 8.77
CA THR A 916 68.30 -13.78 8.03
C THR A 916 69.60 -13.74 8.85
N ASP A 917 69.52 -13.63 10.17
CA ASP A 917 70.69 -13.69 11.07
C ASP A 917 71.17 -15.15 11.19
N TYR A 918 71.81 -15.63 10.12
CA TYR A 918 72.27 -16.99 9.96
C TYR A 918 73.77 -17.13 10.26
N PRO A 919 74.17 -18.25 10.90
CA PRO A 919 73.37 -19.47 11.15
C PRO A 919 72.52 -19.46 12.43
N LEU A 920 72.54 -18.40 13.24
CA LEU A 920 71.93 -18.39 14.57
C LEU A 920 70.43 -18.71 14.55
N TRP A 921 69.68 -18.13 13.62
CA TRP A 921 68.23 -18.31 13.50
C TRP A 921 67.78 -19.42 12.55
N GLU A 922 68.70 -19.98 11.76
CA GLU A 922 68.38 -20.92 10.68
C GLU A 922 67.58 -22.11 11.22
N GLU A 923 68.07 -22.78 12.29
CA GLU A 923 67.38 -23.94 12.86
C GLU A 923 66.04 -23.60 13.53
N ALA A 924 65.72 -22.35 13.84
CA ALA A 924 64.42 -21.99 14.40
C ALA A 924 63.31 -22.05 13.33
N PHE A 925 63.66 -21.67 12.09
CA PHE A 925 62.70 -21.47 10.99
C PHE A 925 62.85 -22.49 9.86
N ARG A 926 64.08 -22.82 9.46
CA ARG A 926 64.42 -23.63 8.29
C ARG A 926 64.88 -25.04 8.64
N ILE A 927 64.70 -25.93 7.68
CA ILE A 927 65.25 -27.29 7.74
C ILE A 927 66.77 -27.17 7.60
N PRO A 928 67.59 -27.79 8.48
CA PRO A 928 69.04 -27.68 8.39
C PRO A 928 69.57 -28.02 6.99
N ALA A 929 70.47 -27.18 6.47
CA ALA A 929 71.05 -27.30 5.12
C ALA A 929 70.02 -27.26 3.98
N SER A 930 68.91 -26.55 4.16
CA SER A 930 67.87 -26.33 3.15
C SER A 930 67.25 -24.95 3.28
N SER A 931 66.86 -24.35 2.15
CA SER A 931 66.04 -23.13 2.13
C SER A 931 64.56 -23.39 2.47
N GLU A 932 64.15 -24.63 2.78
CA GLU A 932 62.75 -24.90 3.11
C GLU A 932 62.40 -24.54 4.56
N LEU A 933 61.25 -23.91 4.77
CA LEU A 933 60.72 -23.59 6.09
C LEU A 933 60.14 -24.84 6.77
N LYS A 934 60.48 -25.06 8.04
CA LYS A 934 59.87 -26.11 8.88
C LYS A 934 58.35 -25.92 9.00
N LYS A 935 57.88 -24.68 9.02
CA LYS A 935 56.45 -24.32 9.13
C LYS A 935 55.62 -24.85 7.95
N SER A 936 56.22 -25.06 6.78
CA SER A 936 55.56 -25.65 5.61
C SER A 936 55.25 -27.14 5.77
N TYR A 937 55.84 -27.80 6.78
CA TYR A 937 55.68 -29.24 7.04
C TYR A 937 55.22 -29.53 8.47
N PRO A 938 54.03 -29.04 8.89
CA PRO A 938 53.57 -29.11 10.27
C PRO A 938 53.41 -30.54 10.83
N ALA A 939 53.20 -31.54 9.95
CA ALA A 939 53.14 -32.95 10.34
C ALA A 939 54.51 -33.53 10.73
N LYS A 940 55.60 -33.02 10.13
CA LYS A 940 56.98 -33.44 10.41
C LYS A 940 57.63 -32.57 11.48
N TYR A 941 57.37 -31.28 11.45
CA TYR A 941 57.82 -30.29 12.42
C TYR A 941 56.58 -29.65 13.06
N PRO A 942 56.09 -30.14 14.20
CA PRO A 942 54.99 -29.49 14.91
C PRO A 942 55.37 -28.12 15.49
N ASN A 943 54.37 -27.33 15.88
CA ASN A 943 54.57 -25.99 16.46
C ASN A 943 55.20 -26.05 17.86
N GLY A 944 56.36 -25.40 18.04
CA GLY A 944 57.11 -25.40 19.31
C GLY A 944 56.79 -24.26 20.27
N THR A 945 55.92 -23.31 19.89
CA THR A 945 55.73 -22.04 20.61
C THR A 945 55.01 -22.18 21.96
N LYS A 946 54.33 -23.30 22.20
CA LYS A 946 53.71 -23.62 23.50
C LYS A 946 54.64 -24.38 24.44
N LYS A 947 55.81 -24.79 23.95
CA LYS A 947 56.75 -25.59 24.74
C LYS A 947 57.61 -24.72 25.64
N LEU A 948 57.85 -25.25 26.85
CA LEU A 948 58.75 -24.64 27.81
C LEU A 948 60.22 -24.68 27.34
N ASN A 949 60.63 -25.81 26.74
CA ASN A 949 62.00 -26.06 26.31
C ASN A 949 62.11 -26.15 24.77
N TYR A 950 63.22 -25.69 24.23
CA TYR A 950 63.54 -25.81 22.80
C TYR A 950 63.63 -27.28 22.35
N ASN A 951 63.15 -27.53 21.14
CA ASN A 951 63.32 -28.78 20.42
C ASN A 951 63.52 -28.47 18.93
N LYS A 952 64.63 -28.97 18.37
CA LYS A 952 65.00 -28.77 16.95
C LYS A 952 64.04 -29.42 15.95
N GLY A 953 63.26 -30.42 16.36
CA GLY A 953 62.22 -31.07 15.57
C GLY A 953 60.90 -30.30 15.49
N TYR A 954 60.88 -29.03 15.94
CA TYR A 954 59.70 -28.16 15.94
C TYR A 954 60.01 -26.90 15.14
N TYR A 955 58.99 -26.27 14.55
CA TYR A 955 59.13 -24.91 14.03
C TYR A 955 58.76 -23.89 15.09
N TYR A 956 59.36 -22.70 14.98
CA TYR A 956 59.03 -21.53 15.77
C TYR A 956 58.71 -20.38 14.83
N ASP A 957 57.71 -19.59 15.18
CA ASP A 957 57.34 -18.35 14.52
C ASP A 957 56.98 -17.32 15.58
N TYR A 958 56.85 -16.05 15.20
CA TYR A 958 56.59 -14.97 16.14
C TYR A 958 55.35 -14.19 15.70
N ALA A 959 54.24 -14.45 16.39
CA ALA A 959 52.99 -13.73 16.17
C ALA A 959 53.01 -12.37 16.87
N LEU A 960 52.06 -11.51 16.53
CA LEU A 960 51.84 -10.23 17.19
C LEU A 960 51.61 -10.37 18.69
N GLY A 961 50.85 -11.39 19.10
CA GLY A 961 50.47 -11.60 20.48
C GLY A 961 50.19 -13.06 20.82
N THR A 962 49.60 -13.29 21.99
CA THR A 962 49.28 -14.64 22.47
C THR A 962 47.88 -15.10 22.11
N LYS A 963 47.03 -14.22 21.58
CA LYS A 963 45.66 -14.54 21.15
C LYS A 963 45.59 -14.74 19.63
N ASP A 964 44.57 -15.48 19.19
CA ASP A 964 44.24 -15.64 17.78
C ASP A 964 43.46 -14.43 17.22
N GLN A 965 43.10 -14.49 15.95
CA GLN A 965 42.33 -13.45 15.24
C GLN A 965 40.89 -13.24 15.76
N TYR A 966 40.46 -14.02 16.77
CA TYR A 966 39.18 -13.90 17.45
C TYR A 966 39.34 -13.50 18.93
N GLY A 967 40.57 -13.22 19.38
CA GLY A 967 40.88 -12.86 20.75
C GLY A 967 40.95 -14.03 21.74
N LYS A 968 40.99 -15.28 21.25
CA LYS A 968 41.12 -16.48 22.09
C LYS A 968 42.59 -16.79 22.35
N ASP A 969 42.94 -17.10 23.60
CA ASP A 969 44.31 -17.45 23.98
C ASP A 969 44.77 -18.72 23.25
N THR A 970 45.92 -18.64 22.58
CA THR A 970 46.51 -19.75 21.85
C THR A 970 47.38 -20.64 22.75
N GLY A 971 47.70 -20.21 23.97
CA GLY A 971 48.71 -20.84 24.84
C GLY A 971 50.15 -20.63 24.36
N ARG A 972 50.37 -19.69 23.42
CA ARG A 972 51.69 -19.30 22.93
C ARG A 972 52.48 -18.65 24.06
N ASN A 973 53.74 -19.06 24.24
CA ASN A 973 54.63 -18.38 25.18
C ASN A 973 54.98 -16.97 24.65
N ILE A 974 54.83 -15.94 25.48
CA ILE A 974 55.09 -14.53 25.15
C ILE A 974 56.50 -14.25 24.61
N LYS A 975 57.49 -15.13 24.87
CA LYS A 975 58.81 -14.98 24.27
C LYS A 975 58.79 -15.16 22.74
N TYR A 976 57.82 -15.91 22.23
CA TYR A 976 57.57 -16.15 20.80
C TYR A 976 56.55 -15.18 20.22
N THR A 977 56.50 -13.95 20.72
CA THR A 977 55.81 -12.83 20.08
C THR A 977 56.82 -11.76 19.67
N PHE A 978 56.45 -10.91 18.71
CA PHE A 978 57.22 -9.70 18.43
C PHE A 978 56.66 -8.50 19.23
N PRO A 979 57.46 -7.45 19.48
CA PRO A 979 58.88 -7.29 19.10
C PRO A 979 59.87 -8.25 19.77
N LEU A 980 60.97 -8.52 19.09
CA LEU A 980 62.02 -9.43 19.60
C LEU A 980 62.97 -8.69 20.54
N VAL A 981 63.22 -9.29 21.70
CA VAL A 981 64.25 -8.87 22.67
C VAL A 981 65.20 -10.04 22.93
N ASN A 982 66.41 -9.78 23.43
CA ASN A 982 67.35 -10.87 23.75
C ASN A 982 66.67 -11.86 24.71
N GLY A 983 66.64 -13.14 24.33
CA GLY A 983 65.87 -14.18 25.03
C GLY A 983 64.64 -14.65 24.26
N SER A 984 64.31 -14.00 23.13
CA SER A 984 63.22 -14.43 22.24
C SER A 984 63.62 -15.68 21.45
N HIS A 985 64.89 -15.83 21.07
CA HIS A 985 65.37 -17.01 20.36
C HIS A 985 65.08 -18.30 21.18
N PRO A 986 64.61 -19.40 20.55
CA PRO A 986 64.16 -20.58 21.28
C PRO A 986 65.27 -21.24 22.12
N PHE A 987 66.49 -21.30 21.59
CA PHE A 987 67.67 -21.89 22.23
C PHE A 987 68.61 -20.87 22.91
N TYR A 988 69.18 -19.92 22.16
CA TYR A 988 70.13 -18.92 22.67
C TYR A 988 69.47 -17.79 23.47
N LYS A 989 69.78 -17.70 24.77
CA LYS A 989 69.16 -16.69 25.66
C LYS A 989 69.58 -15.25 25.39
N ASN A 990 70.74 -15.02 24.78
CA ASN A 990 71.28 -13.68 24.50
C ASN A 990 70.94 -13.17 23.09
N ILE A 991 70.15 -13.91 22.31
CA ILE A 991 69.78 -13.58 20.93
C ILE A 991 68.31 -13.16 20.87
N GLY A 992 68.01 -12.14 20.06
CA GLY A 992 66.67 -11.61 19.91
C GLY A 992 66.62 -10.28 19.15
N ILE A 993 67.35 -9.26 19.64
CA ILE A 993 67.43 -7.95 18.99
C ILE A 993 68.31 -8.08 17.75
N LEU A 994 67.85 -7.57 16.61
CA LEU A 994 68.56 -7.68 15.34
C LEU A 994 69.65 -6.61 15.21
N LYS A 995 70.69 -6.91 14.43
CA LYS A 995 71.64 -5.90 13.94
C LYS A 995 71.14 -5.31 12.63
N THR A 996 71.44 -4.04 12.36
CA THR A 996 71.08 -3.42 11.08
C THR A 996 71.70 -4.22 9.93
N GLY A 997 71.01 -4.34 8.80
CA GLY A 997 71.40 -5.19 7.67
C GLY A 997 70.73 -6.58 7.65
N TYR A 998 70.29 -7.12 8.79
CA TYR A 998 69.51 -8.37 8.81
C TYR A 998 68.04 -8.14 8.44
N MET A 999 67.48 -9.07 7.68
CA MET A 999 66.13 -9.00 7.13
C MET A 999 65.15 -9.82 7.97
N VAL A 1000 63.95 -9.26 8.13
CA VAL A 1000 62.78 -9.93 8.70
C VAL A 1000 61.80 -10.28 7.59
N ARG A 1001 61.24 -11.49 7.65
CA ARG A 1001 60.18 -11.94 6.76
C ARG A 1001 58.91 -12.22 7.56
N PHE A 1002 57.79 -11.72 7.07
CA PHE A 1002 56.53 -11.73 7.80
C PHE A 1002 55.36 -11.99 6.87
N SER A 1003 54.27 -12.48 7.44
CA SER A 1003 53.03 -12.73 6.72
C SER A 1003 51.85 -12.16 7.48
N LEU A 1004 50.77 -11.88 6.77
CA LEU A 1004 49.46 -11.60 7.35
C LEU A 1004 48.36 -12.13 6.44
N GLU A 1005 47.13 -12.26 6.93
CA GLU A 1005 45.99 -12.79 6.19
C GLU A 1005 44.91 -11.74 5.99
N THR A 1006 44.18 -11.87 4.90
CA THR A 1006 42.97 -11.10 4.61
C THR A 1006 41.80 -12.02 4.26
N THR A 1007 40.59 -11.55 4.52
CA THR A 1007 39.34 -12.12 4.02
C THR A 1007 38.56 -11.10 3.20
N GLY A 1008 37.69 -11.58 2.32
CA GLY A 1008 36.86 -10.72 1.46
C GLY A 1008 37.50 -10.46 0.09
N SER A 1009 37.30 -9.25 -0.43
CA SER A 1009 37.59 -8.76 -1.79
C SER A 1009 39.07 -8.41 -2.05
N MET A 1010 39.95 -8.58 -1.06
CA MET A 1010 41.40 -8.39 -1.19
C MET A 1010 42.06 -9.36 -2.19
N TYR A 1011 41.29 -10.22 -2.85
CA TYR A 1011 41.76 -11.00 -3.99
C TYR A 1011 41.75 -10.29 -5.33
N SER A 1012 41.09 -9.14 -5.43
CA SER A 1012 40.97 -8.37 -6.66
C SER A 1012 42.33 -7.92 -7.18
N ASN A 1013 42.47 -7.85 -8.50
CA ASN A 1013 43.67 -7.31 -9.12
C ASN A 1013 43.82 -5.82 -8.77
N GLY A 1014 45.02 -5.37 -8.44
CA GLY A 1014 45.29 -4.00 -7.97
C GLY A 1014 45.10 -3.77 -6.47
N ALA A 1015 44.42 -4.68 -5.75
CA ALA A 1015 44.36 -4.61 -4.29
C ALA A 1015 45.77 -4.85 -3.70
N MET A 1016 46.11 -4.12 -2.64
CA MET A 1016 47.43 -4.24 -2.01
C MET A 1016 47.38 -3.96 -0.51
N ILE A 1017 48.41 -4.42 0.20
CA ILE A 1017 48.66 -3.98 1.57
C ILE A 1017 49.72 -2.89 1.53
N SER A 1018 49.36 -1.71 2.01
CA SER A 1018 50.26 -0.58 2.21
C SER A 1018 50.69 -0.53 3.66
N ILE A 1019 52.01 -0.68 3.91
CA ILE A 1019 52.58 -0.61 5.24
C ILE A 1019 53.56 0.55 5.30
N LYS A 1020 53.32 1.50 6.19
CA LYS A 1020 54.17 2.67 6.38
C LYS A 1020 54.97 2.55 7.69
N PRO A 1021 56.29 2.30 7.62
CA PRO A 1021 57.17 2.35 8.76
C PRO A 1021 57.26 3.76 9.36
N SER A 1022 57.40 3.82 10.68
CA SER A 1022 57.81 4.99 11.45
C SER A 1022 58.85 4.55 12.46
N PHE A 1023 59.79 5.44 12.79
CA PHE A 1023 60.97 5.07 13.54
C PHE A 1023 61.02 5.78 14.88
N TYR A 1024 61.41 5.03 15.91
CA TYR A 1024 61.64 5.56 17.25
C TYR A 1024 63.00 5.08 17.75
N PHE A 1025 63.70 5.92 18.50
CA PHE A 1025 64.92 5.55 19.21
C PHE A 1025 64.63 5.39 20.69
N ILE A 1026 65.22 4.38 21.32
CA ILE A 1026 65.22 4.13 22.75
C ILE A 1026 66.67 4.00 23.20
N ASP A 1027 67.02 4.57 24.34
CA ASP A 1027 68.38 4.46 24.87
C ASP A 1027 68.77 3.03 25.27
N LYS A 1028 70.05 2.78 25.53
CA LYS A 1028 70.56 1.47 25.99
C LYS A 1028 69.89 0.92 27.26
N ASN A 1029 69.22 1.75 28.05
CA ASN A 1029 68.50 1.35 29.27
C ASN A 1029 67.03 1.02 29.00
N GLY A 1030 66.58 1.02 27.74
CA GLY A 1030 65.19 0.76 27.38
C GLY A 1030 64.25 1.94 27.68
N LYS A 1031 64.78 3.15 27.89
CA LYS A 1031 64.03 4.36 28.26
C LYS A 1031 64.13 5.45 27.18
N ASN A 1032 63.46 6.58 27.42
CA ASN A 1032 63.55 7.79 26.60
C ASN A 1032 63.18 7.57 25.13
N ARG A 1033 62.04 6.91 24.89
CA ARG A 1033 61.49 6.73 23.54
C ARG A 1033 61.27 8.08 22.87
N THR A 1034 61.94 8.29 21.75
CA THR A 1034 61.89 9.53 20.97
C THR A 1034 61.61 9.21 19.50
N ALA A 1035 60.75 9.98 18.83
CA ALA A 1035 60.55 9.82 17.40
C ALA A 1035 61.79 10.30 16.63
N VAL A 1036 62.20 9.57 15.59
CA VAL A 1036 63.45 9.86 14.87
C VAL A 1036 63.27 9.83 13.36
N ASP A 1037 64.12 10.60 12.69
CA ASP A 1037 64.40 10.41 11.26
C ASP A 1037 65.62 9.50 11.10
N LEU A 1038 65.58 8.64 10.08
CA LEU A 1038 66.70 7.77 9.75
C LEU A 1038 67.42 8.24 8.49
N TYR A 1039 68.74 8.22 8.55
CA TYR A 1039 69.64 8.42 7.43
C TYR A 1039 70.46 7.15 7.21
N TYR A 1040 70.74 6.80 5.97
CA TYR A 1040 71.51 5.60 5.66
C TYR A 1040 72.53 5.85 4.56
N SER A 1041 73.50 4.93 4.47
CA SER A 1041 74.43 4.86 3.35
C SER A 1041 74.40 3.48 2.72
N GLU A 1042 74.20 3.41 1.40
CA GLU A 1042 74.30 2.16 0.64
C GLU A 1042 74.57 2.46 -0.85
N SER A 1043 74.84 1.42 -1.64
CA SER A 1043 75.02 1.55 -3.08
C SER A 1043 73.75 1.16 -3.83
N PHE A 1044 73.21 2.08 -4.63
CA PHE A 1044 72.09 1.84 -5.56
C PHE A 1044 72.20 2.78 -6.77
N GLN A 1045 71.51 2.44 -7.87
CA GLN A 1045 71.65 3.14 -9.17
C GLN A 1045 73.12 3.23 -9.65
N GLY A 1046 73.93 2.21 -9.36
CA GLY A 1046 75.33 2.14 -9.77
C GLY A 1046 76.27 3.13 -9.07
N LYS A 1047 75.84 3.81 -8.01
CA LYS A 1047 76.67 4.75 -7.23
C LYS A 1047 76.55 4.47 -5.73
N HIS A 1048 77.62 4.77 -5.00
CA HIS A 1048 77.56 4.81 -3.54
C HIS A 1048 76.87 6.10 -3.09
N GLN A 1049 75.80 5.96 -2.31
CA GLN A 1049 75.04 7.07 -1.74
C GLN A 1049 75.37 7.17 -0.25
N PRO A 1050 76.19 8.16 0.16
CA PRO A 1050 76.74 8.20 1.52
C PRO A 1050 75.74 8.72 2.57
N LEU A 1051 74.71 9.46 2.17
CA LEU A 1051 73.73 10.05 3.10
C LEU A 1051 72.37 10.18 2.43
N VAL A 1052 71.43 9.31 2.78
CA VAL A 1052 70.06 9.31 2.25
C VAL A 1052 69.07 9.32 3.40
N LYS A 1053 68.18 10.32 3.46
CA LYS A 1053 67.07 10.34 4.42
C LYS A 1053 66.00 9.35 3.98
N VAL A 1054 65.55 8.47 4.88
CA VAL A 1054 64.40 7.59 4.63
C VAL A 1054 63.16 8.45 4.33
N GLY A 1055 62.43 8.13 3.25
CA GLY A 1055 61.29 8.90 2.76
C GLY A 1055 61.65 10.11 1.88
N SER A 1056 62.93 10.38 1.65
CA SER A 1056 63.34 11.39 0.67
C SER A 1056 63.05 10.96 -0.76
N LYS A 1057 63.04 11.91 -1.70
CA LYS A 1057 62.94 11.62 -3.14
C LYS A 1057 63.99 10.60 -3.61
N LEU A 1058 65.17 10.58 -2.98
CA LEU A 1058 66.24 9.65 -3.31
C LEU A 1058 65.99 8.24 -2.73
N ASP A 1059 65.51 8.13 -1.48
CA ASP A 1059 65.07 6.85 -0.89
C ASP A 1059 63.97 6.19 -1.72
N LEU A 1060 63.03 6.98 -2.25
CA LEU A 1060 61.94 6.46 -3.09
C LEU A 1060 62.43 5.83 -4.41
N THR A 1061 63.68 6.06 -4.81
CA THR A 1061 64.29 5.41 -5.99
C THR A 1061 65.09 4.15 -5.65
N ASN A 1062 65.32 3.90 -4.36
CA ASN A 1062 65.99 2.70 -3.86
C ASN A 1062 64.97 1.60 -3.58
N VAL A 1063 64.39 1.08 -4.66
CA VAL A 1063 63.35 0.06 -4.57
C VAL A 1063 63.98 -1.33 -4.41
N LYS A 1064 63.49 -2.10 -3.44
CA LYS A 1064 63.85 -3.50 -3.23
C LYS A 1064 62.77 -4.38 -3.84
N SER A 1065 63.16 -5.16 -4.85
CA SER A 1065 62.28 -6.12 -5.54
C SER A 1065 62.56 -7.54 -5.07
N ILE A 1066 61.51 -8.36 -5.02
CA ILE A 1066 61.60 -9.77 -4.62
C ILE A 1066 60.90 -10.62 -5.67
N ARG A 1067 61.48 -11.77 -5.99
CA ARG A 1067 60.86 -12.78 -6.85
C ARG A 1067 59.90 -13.65 -6.05
N THR A 1068 58.67 -13.81 -6.52
CA THR A 1068 57.61 -14.55 -5.84
C THR A 1068 58.01 -15.99 -5.50
N GLY A 1069 58.64 -16.69 -6.45
CA GLY A 1069 59.11 -18.08 -6.28
C GLY A 1069 60.48 -18.24 -5.62
N ASP A 1070 61.03 -17.18 -5.01
CA ASP A 1070 62.30 -17.29 -4.30
C ASP A 1070 62.15 -18.18 -3.05
N LEU A 1071 62.91 -19.27 -3.00
CA LEU A 1071 62.94 -20.20 -1.86
C LEU A 1071 63.38 -19.49 -0.57
N ASP A 1072 64.24 -18.48 -0.68
CA ASP A 1072 64.66 -17.72 0.49
C ASP A 1072 63.53 -16.78 0.94
N HIS A 1073 62.69 -16.26 0.05
CA HIS A 1073 61.48 -15.54 0.46
C HIS A 1073 60.51 -16.44 1.23
N GLY A 1074 60.43 -17.72 0.85
CA GLY A 1074 59.83 -18.77 1.67
C GLY A 1074 58.31 -18.90 1.56
N ILE A 1075 57.73 -18.58 0.41
CA ILE A 1075 56.31 -18.90 0.14
C ILE A 1075 56.18 -20.41 -0.10
N PRO A 1076 55.27 -21.14 0.59
CA PRO A 1076 55.11 -22.57 0.40
C PRO A 1076 54.72 -22.96 -1.03
N GLU A 1077 55.36 -23.98 -1.59
CA GLU A 1077 55.12 -24.45 -2.97
C GLU A 1077 53.66 -24.85 -3.21
N ASN A 1078 53.03 -25.52 -2.24
CA ASN A 1078 51.62 -25.90 -2.32
C ASN A 1078 50.69 -24.68 -2.40
N GLU A 1079 50.98 -23.60 -1.69
CA GLU A 1079 50.23 -22.35 -1.78
C GLU A 1079 50.43 -21.67 -3.14
N LEU A 1080 51.66 -21.65 -3.67
CA LEU A 1080 51.95 -21.10 -5.00
C LEU A 1080 51.23 -21.88 -6.12
N ARG A 1081 51.25 -23.22 -6.08
CA ARG A 1081 50.57 -24.07 -7.06
C ARG A 1081 49.07 -23.86 -7.05
N GLN A 1082 48.48 -23.77 -5.86
CA GLN A 1082 47.07 -23.46 -5.71
C GLN A 1082 46.75 -22.05 -6.19
N THR A 1083 47.62 -21.09 -5.92
CA THR A 1083 47.41 -19.71 -6.35
C THR A 1083 47.41 -19.62 -7.87
N ALA A 1084 48.36 -20.27 -8.55
CA ALA A 1084 48.38 -20.37 -10.00
C ALA A 1084 47.10 -21.01 -10.57
N LEU A 1085 46.61 -22.09 -9.92
CA LEU A 1085 45.36 -22.74 -10.31
C LEU A 1085 44.14 -21.81 -10.20
N VAL A 1086 44.01 -21.08 -9.08
CA VAL A 1086 42.88 -20.17 -8.84
C VAL A 1086 42.95 -18.92 -9.72
N LYS A 1087 44.16 -18.45 -10.08
CA LYS A 1087 44.37 -17.34 -11.01
C LYS A 1087 44.27 -17.74 -12.49
N GLU A 1088 44.13 -19.03 -12.77
CA GLU A 1088 44.16 -19.60 -14.13
C GLU A 1088 45.43 -19.20 -14.91
N GLU A 1089 46.57 -19.09 -14.22
CA GLU A 1089 47.86 -18.73 -14.81
C GLU A 1089 48.87 -19.89 -14.74
N GLY A 1090 49.90 -19.86 -15.58
CA GLY A 1090 50.96 -20.85 -15.53
C GLY A 1090 51.73 -20.78 -14.21
N TYR A 1091 51.95 -21.92 -13.54
CA TYR A 1091 52.75 -21.96 -12.31
C TYR A 1091 54.14 -21.34 -12.49
N GLY A 1092 54.74 -21.53 -13.67
CA GLY A 1092 56.00 -20.89 -14.04
C GLY A 1092 55.92 -19.36 -14.06
N ASP A 1093 54.86 -18.82 -14.66
CA ASP A 1093 54.67 -17.36 -14.79
C ASP A 1093 54.55 -16.69 -13.42
N LEU A 1094 53.83 -17.33 -12.48
CA LEU A 1094 53.71 -16.85 -11.11
C LEU A 1094 55.06 -16.83 -10.38
N ILE A 1095 55.81 -17.95 -10.40
CA ILE A 1095 57.03 -18.08 -9.58
C ILE A 1095 58.22 -17.26 -10.13
N TRP A 1096 58.23 -16.96 -11.43
CA TRP A 1096 59.27 -16.14 -12.06
C TRP A 1096 58.96 -14.64 -12.02
N SER A 1097 57.76 -14.25 -11.55
CA SER A 1097 57.41 -12.85 -11.35
C SER A 1097 58.31 -12.19 -10.30
N THR A 1098 58.82 -11.00 -10.62
CA THR A 1098 59.66 -10.17 -9.75
C THR A 1098 59.04 -8.79 -9.64
N GLU A 1099 58.59 -8.44 -8.45
CA GLU A 1099 57.86 -7.20 -8.19
C GLU A 1099 58.55 -6.33 -7.13
N GLU A 1100 58.27 -5.04 -7.17
CA GLU A 1100 58.70 -4.08 -6.16
C GLU A 1100 57.99 -4.36 -4.82
N MET A 1101 58.76 -4.52 -3.74
CA MET A 1101 58.18 -4.77 -2.41
C MET A 1101 58.32 -3.59 -1.47
N PHE A 1102 59.48 -2.95 -1.39
CA PHE A 1102 59.62 -1.83 -0.46
C PHE A 1102 60.71 -0.83 -0.83
N THR A 1103 60.52 0.37 -0.31
CA THR A 1103 61.56 1.36 0.00
C THR A 1103 61.63 1.45 1.53
N PHE A 1104 62.63 2.10 2.12
CA PHE A 1104 62.69 2.12 3.59
C PHE A 1104 61.54 2.92 4.22
N SER A 1105 60.85 3.78 3.47
CA SER A 1105 59.67 4.53 3.94
C SER A 1105 58.32 3.88 3.64
N HIS A 1106 58.27 2.80 2.85
CA HIS A 1106 57.00 2.20 2.43
C HIS A 1106 57.20 0.75 1.97
N ILE A 1107 56.45 -0.19 2.56
CA ILE A 1107 56.31 -1.58 2.10
C ILE A 1107 54.97 -1.72 1.38
N ARG A 1108 54.98 -2.36 0.22
CA ARG A 1108 53.83 -2.61 -0.65
C ARG A 1108 53.78 -4.10 -0.92
N LEU A 1109 52.71 -4.76 -0.47
CA LEU A 1109 52.46 -6.15 -0.82
C LEU A 1109 51.40 -6.15 -1.92
N THR A 1110 51.84 -6.37 -3.16
CA THR A 1110 50.99 -6.47 -4.36
C THR A 1110 50.50 -7.91 -4.54
N ASP A 1111 49.71 -8.14 -5.59
CA ASP A 1111 49.18 -9.46 -5.95
C ASP A 1111 50.26 -10.53 -6.18
N ALA A 1112 51.47 -10.13 -6.57
CA ALA A 1112 52.63 -11.04 -6.68
C ALA A 1112 53.09 -11.65 -5.36
N PHE A 1113 52.75 -11.02 -4.23
CA PHE A 1113 53.11 -11.50 -2.88
C PHE A 1113 51.93 -12.08 -2.11
N ARG A 1114 50.84 -12.39 -2.82
CA ARG A 1114 49.59 -12.90 -2.27
C ARG A 1114 49.36 -14.35 -2.72
N THR A 1115 49.02 -15.21 -1.77
CA THR A 1115 48.56 -16.57 -2.04
C THR A 1115 47.12 -16.76 -1.62
N PHE A 1116 46.47 -17.77 -2.20
CA PHE A 1116 45.12 -18.18 -1.83
C PHE A 1116 45.16 -19.39 -0.89
N THR A 1117 44.51 -19.31 0.27
CA THR A 1117 44.64 -20.33 1.33
C THR A 1117 43.30 -20.90 1.81
N GLY A 1118 42.18 -20.56 1.16
CA GLY A 1118 40.82 -20.92 1.58
C GLY A 1118 40.36 -22.38 1.41
N ASN A 1119 41.25 -23.36 1.26
CA ASN A 1119 40.86 -24.77 1.04
C ASN A 1119 40.01 -25.36 2.16
N ALA A 1120 40.37 -25.04 3.41
CA ALA A 1120 39.66 -25.56 4.58
C ALA A 1120 38.21 -25.08 4.58
N TYR A 1121 37.98 -23.82 4.22
CA TYR A 1121 36.65 -23.24 4.07
C TYR A 1121 35.89 -23.92 2.93
N ALA A 1122 36.47 -24.00 1.72
CA ALA A 1122 35.84 -24.66 0.58
C ALA A 1122 35.46 -26.13 0.87
N LYS A 1123 36.35 -26.87 1.55
CA LYS A 1123 36.08 -28.25 1.99
C LYS A 1123 34.95 -28.32 3.03
N SER A 1124 34.88 -27.37 3.96
CA SER A 1124 33.82 -27.32 4.96
C SER A 1124 32.45 -27.10 4.32
N VAL A 1125 32.35 -26.14 3.39
CA VAL A 1125 31.10 -25.84 2.66
C VAL A 1125 30.65 -27.03 1.82
N LYS A 1126 31.59 -27.70 1.12
CA LYS A 1126 31.31 -28.94 0.36
C LYS A 1126 30.76 -30.08 1.22
N GLY A 1127 31.03 -30.07 2.52
CA GLY A 1127 30.53 -31.06 3.47
C GLY A 1127 29.11 -30.78 3.98
N LEU A 1128 28.55 -29.60 3.72
CA LEU A 1128 27.23 -29.20 4.21
C LEU A 1128 26.10 -29.80 3.37
N GLN A 1129 24.97 -30.08 4.00
CA GLN A 1129 23.78 -30.59 3.31
C GLN A 1129 23.26 -29.61 2.23
N SER A 1130 23.42 -28.30 2.47
CA SER A 1130 23.01 -27.23 1.56
C SER A 1130 23.95 -27.02 0.36
N TYR A 1131 25.10 -27.71 0.28
CA TYR A 1131 26.08 -27.54 -0.81
C TYR A 1131 25.48 -27.76 -2.20
N LYS A 1132 24.51 -28.66 -2.33
CA LYS A 1132 23.84 -28.89 -3.63
C LYS A 1132 23.23 -27.60 -4.19
N LYS A 1133 22.58 -26.79 -3.35
CA LYS A 1133 21.99 -25.49 -3.74
C LYS A 1133 23.08 -24.47 -4.09
N VAL A 1134 24.18 -24.46 -3.33
CA VAL A 1134 25.35 -23.60 -3.60
C VAL A 1134 25.94 -23.91 -4.99
N ALA A 1135 26.07 -25.20 -5.33
CA ALA A 1135 26.58 -25.61 -6.64
C ALA A 1135 25.60 -25.30 -7.79
N GLU A 1136 24.29 -25.36 -7.55
CA GLU A 1136 23.25 -24.96 -8.51
C GLU A 1136 23.29 -23.45 -8.81
N ASP A 1137 23.81 -22.64 -7.90
CA ASP A 1137 23.99 -21.19 -8.06
C ASP A 1137 25.35 -20.80 -8.68
N ASN A 1138 26.05 -21.77 -9.28
CA ASN A 1138 27.34 -21.61 -9.99
C ASN A 1138 28.51 -21.11 -9.13
N ILE A 1139 28.47 -21.27 -7.80
CA ILE A 1139 29.60 -20.95 -6.93
C ILE A 1139 30.65 -22.05 -7.03
N THR A 1140 31.84 -21.71 -7.54
CA THR A 1140 32.92 -22.69 -7.75
C THR A 1140 33.80 -22.88 -6.52
N GLU A 1141 34.59 -23.95 -6.50
CA GLU A 1141 35.62 -24.14 -5.46
C GLU A 1141 36.68 -23.04 -5.49
N ALA A 1142 37.06 -22.55 -6.67
CA ALA A 1142 37.98 -21.42 -6.80
C ALA A 1142 37.39 -20.15 -6.17
N ASP A 1143 36.09 -19.91 -6.33
CA ASP A 1143 35.39 -18.77 -5.73
C ASP A 1143 35.37 -18.79 -4.20
N MET A 1144 35.38 -19.98 -3.59
CA MET A 1144 35.47 -20.14 -2.14
C MET A 1144 36.92 -20.04 -1.66
N ILE A 1145 37.86 -20.70 -2.35
CA ILE A 1145 39.28 -20.70 -1.99
C ILE A 1145 39.86 -19.29 -2.01
N LYS A 1146 39.47 -18.48 -3.01
CA LYS A 1146 40.03 -17.15 -3.20
C LYS A 1146 39.65 -16.14 -2.12
N ARG A 1147 38.67 -16.43 -1.25
CA ARG A 1147 38.14 -15.50 -0.21
C ARG A 1147 39.01 -15.40 1.04
N THR A 1148 40.02 -16.24 1.17
CA THR A 1148 41.07 -16.12 2.18
C THR A 1148 42.41 -16.00 1.49
N GLN A 1149 43.13 -14.91 1.76
CA GLN A 1149 44.41 -14.63 1.15
C GLN A 1149 45.48 -14.49 2.22
N ARG A 1150 46.70 -14.95 1.92
CA ARG A 1150 47.87 -14.69 2.75
C ARG A 1150 48.88 -13.87 1.97
N TRP A 1151 49.46 -12.89 2.63
CA TRP A 1151 50.39 -11.94 2.04
C TRP A 1151 51.74 -12.09 2.71
N TYR A 1152 52.80 -12.05 1.91
CA TYR A 1152 54.18 -12.26 2.35
C TYR A 1152 54.99 -10.99 2.13
N GLY A 1153 55.71 -10.56 3.16
CA GLY A 1153 56.52 -9.35 3.15
C GLY A 1153 57.91 -9.61 3.71
N ALA A 1154 58.84 -8.76 3.30
CA ALA A 1154 60.20 -8.72 3.81
C ALA A 1154 60.62 -7.27 4.02
N TYR A 1155 61.43 -7.04 5.04
CA TYR A 1155 61.93 -5.70 5.35
C TYR A 1155 63.25 -5.78 6.10
N TYR A 1156 64.09 -4.76 5.95
CA TYR A 1156 65.31 -4.57 6.73
C TYR A 1156 65.66 -3.10 6.82
N LEU A 1157 66.59 -2.75 7.70
CA LEU A 1157 67.29 -1.47 7.68
C LEU A 1157 68.70 -1.66 7.11
N PRO A 1158 69.24 -0.75 6.28
CA PRO A 1158 70.59 -0.88 5.73
C PRO A 1158 71.67 -1.15 6.78
N ASN A 1159 72.81 -1.73 6.39
CA ASN A 1159 73.92 -1.96 7.31
C ASN A 1159 74.36 -0.68 8.05
N HIS A 1160 74.44 0.45 7.34
CA HIS A 1160 74.85 1.74 7.90
C HIS A 1160 73.64 2.66 8.00
N VAL A 1161 73.12 2.83 9.21
CA VAL A 1161 71.95 3.64 9.54
C VAL A 1161 72.26 4.53 10.74
N TYR A 1162 71.80 5.77 10.66
CA TYR A 1162 72.03 6.82 11.65
C TYR A 1162 70.69 7.44 12.02
N ALA A 1163 70.38 7.45 13.32
CA ALA A 1163 69.15 8.02 13.84
C ALA A 1163 69.40 9.43 14.37
N VAL A 1164 68.50 10.36 14.07
CA VAL A 1164 68.51 11.73 14.59
C VAL A 1164 67.12 12.08 15.10
N GLU A 1165 67.03 12.99 16.07
CA GLU A 1165 65.73 13.50 16.51
C GLU A 1165 64.90 13.98 15.30
N LYS A 1166 63.62 13.63 15.32
CA LYS A 1166 62.72 13.88 14.19
C LYS A 1166 62.71 15.36 13.80
N ASP A 1167 62.64 15.62 12.49
CA ASP A 1167 62.61 16.95 11.89
C ASP A 1167 63.92 17.76 12.02
N TYR A 1168 64.99 17.19 12.60
CA TYR A 1168 66.32 17.80 12.55
C TYR A 1168 66.86 17.85 11.10
N ASN A 1169 67.28 19.03 10.65
CA ASN A 1169 67.70 19.25 9.27
C ASN A 1169 69.18 18.89 9.04
N VAL A 1170 69.47 17.58 8.95
CA VAL A 1170 70.82 17.07 8.67
C VAL A 1170 71.35 17.56 7.32
N MET A 1171 70.48 17.78 6.33
CA MET A 1171 70.91 18.20 4.98
C MET A 1171 71.44 19.64 4.98
N ASP A 1172 70.79 20.56 5.70
CA ASP A 1172 71.28 21.94 5.89
C ASP A 1172 72.60 21.95 6.68
N TYR A 1173 72.71 21.14 7.74
CA TYR A 1173 73.95 20.99 8.50
C TYR A 1173 75.10 20.47 7.62
N SER A 1174 74.86 19.41 6.86
CA SER A 1174 75.84 18.76 5.98
C SER A 1174 76.36 19.72 4.91
N GLN A 1175 75.49 20.57 4.33
CA GLN A 1175 75.89 21.59 3.36
C GLN A 1175 76.78 22.68 3.95
N LYS A 1176 76.60 23.02 5.23
CA LYS A 1176 77.36 24.08 5.91
C LYS A 1176 78.70 23.60 6.48
N TYR A 1177 78.73 22.40 7.05
CA TYR A 1177 79.86 21.92 7.86
C TYR A 1177 80.47 20.60 7.38
N GLY A 1178 79.85 19.94 6.40
CA GLY A 1178 80.16 18.56 6.06
C GLY A 1178 79.56 17.57 7.06
N ILE A 1179 79.68 16.27 6.77
CA ILE A 1179 79.23 15.20 7.66
C ILE A 1179 80.23 14.06 7.66
N ASN A 1180 80.59 13.57 8.84
CA ASN A 1180 81.49 12.42 9.02
C ASN A 1180 80.93 11.38 10.02
N PHE A 1181 79.67 11.55 10.47
CA PHE A 1181 78.95 10.67 11.39
C PHE A 1181 79.48 10.67 12.83
N SER A 1182 80.46 11.51 13.14
CA SER A 1182 80.93 11.73 14.51
C SER A 1182 80.11 12.77 15.28
N GLU A 1183 79.21 13.49 14.61
CA GLU A 1183 78.46 14.59 15.20
C GLU A 1183 77.60 14.15 16.41
N ASP A 1184 77.41 15.07 17.37
CA ASP A 1184 76.74 14.80 18.65
C ASP A 1184 75.21 14.69 18.54
N PHE A 1185 74.61 15.20 17.46
CA PHE A 1185 73.17 15.10 17.24
C PHE A 1185 72.73 13.69 16.80
N TRP A 1186 73.67 12.84 16.41
CA TRP A 1186 73.37 11.44 16.10
C TRP A 1186 73.09 10.66 17.39
N LEU A 1187 71.92 10.03 17.43
CA LEU A 1187 71.53 9.18 18.55
C LEU A 1187 72.29 7.85 18.46
N LYS A 1188 73.27 7.70 19.36
CA LYS A 1188 74.18 6.55 19.49
C LYS A 1188 73.86 5.76 20.77
N ASP A 1189 74.30 4.51 20.86
CA ASP A 1189 74.15 3.65 22.05
C ASP A 1189 72.69 3.40 22.50
N GLY A 1190 71.89 2.81 21.61
CA GLY A 1190 70.50 2.46 21.87
C GLY A 1190 69.91 1.54 20.82
N TYR A 1191 68.60 1.61 20.66
CA TYR A 1191 67.82 0.72 19.80
C TYR A 1191 66.85 1.51 18.92
N ILE A 1192 66.73 1.11 17.66
CA ILE A 1192 65.74 1.63 16.71
C ILE A 1192 64.54 0.69 16.72
N ILE A 1193 63.37 1.20 17.10
CA ILE A 1193 62.07 0.53 16.94
C ILE A 1193 61.50 0.91 15.58
N ILE A 1194 61.05 -0.10 14.84
CA ILE A 1194 60.19 0.08 13.68
C ILE A 1194 58.75 -0.13 14.12
N ASN A 1195 57.94 0.91 13.92
CA ASN A 1195 56.50 0.90 14.12
C ASN A 1195 55.80 0.87 12.75
N LEU A 1196 54.84 -0.03 12.56
CA LEU A 1196 54.15 -0.25 11.29
C LEU A 1196 52.72 0.27 11.36
N ARG A 1197 52.35 1.12 10.39
CA ARG A 1197 50.95 1.40 10.06
C ARG A 1197 50.53 0.55 8.87
N ILE A 1198 49.69 -0.45 9.11
CA ILE A 1198 49.19 -1.40 8.10
C ILE A 1198 47.78 -1.01 7.69
N GLU A 1199 47.62 -0.72 6.40
CA GLU A 1199 46.33 -0.40 5.77
C GLU A 1199 46.19 -1.20 4.47
N THR A 1200 44.97 -1.58 4.12
CA THR A 1200 44.70 -2.14 2.80
C THR A 1200 44.28 -1.03 1.83
N LEU A 1201 44.68 -1.18 0.58
CA LEU A 1201 44.14 -0.43 -0.54
C LEU A 1201 43.31 -1.38 -1.40
N ASP A 1202 42.13 -0.94 -1.79
CA ASP A 1202 41.28 -1.69 -2.71
C ASP A 1202 41.84 -1.66 -4.15
N GLN A 1203 41.12 -2.29 -5.09
CA GLN A 1203 41.49 -2.34 -6.50
C GLN A 1203 41.54 -0.96 -7.20
N TYR A 1204 40.99 0.09 -6.57
CA TYR A 1204 41.00 1.47 -7.07
C TYR A 1204 42.09 2.32 -6.40
N GLY A 1205 42.85 1.75 -5.46
CA GLY A 1205 43.88 2.45 -4.70
C GLY A 1205 43.34 3.24 -3.51
N GLU A 1206 42.06 3.08 -3.16
CA GLU A 1206 41.44 3.75 -2.02
C GLU A 1206 41.69 2.99 -0.72
N LYS A 1207 41.86 3.72 0.37
CA LYS A 1207 42.10 3.12 1.69
C LYS A 1207 40.84 2.43 2.21
N HIS A 1208 40.97 1.15 2.54
CA HIS A 1208 39.82 0.32 2.89
C HIS A 1208 39.82 -0.12 4.36
N LEU A 1209 40.76 -0.99 4.76
CA LEU A 1209 40.86 -1.53 6.13
C LEU A 1209 42.11 -0.99 6.86
N SER A 1210 42.04 -0.90 8.18
CA SER A 1210 43.20 -0.60 9.04
C SER A 1210 43.40 -1.67 10.11
N TYR A 1211 44.63 -2.16 10.24
CA TYR A 1211 44.96 -3.19 11.25
C TYR A 1211 44.84 -2.67 12.69
N ILE A 1212 45.25 -1.42 12.92
CA ILE A 1212 45.19 -0.77 14.24
C ILE A 1212 43.87 -0.01 14.42
N ASN A 1213 43.36 0.60 13.35
CA ASN A 1213 42.09 1.36 13.31
C ASN A 1213 41.84 2.30 14.51
N PRO A 1214 42.82 3.14 14.91
CA PRO A 1214 42.81 3.78 16.23
C PRO A 1214 41.59 4.70 16.44
N ALA A 1215 41.22 5.48 15.43
CA ALA A 1215 40.12 6.43 15.54
C ALA A 1215 38.74 5.75 15.72
N ASN A 1216 38.48 4.67 14.99
CA ASN A 1216 37.20 3.95 15.08
C ASN A 1216 37.17 3.04 16.32
N PHE A 1217 38.29 2.45 16.71
CA PHE A 1217 38.41 1.69 17.96
C PHE A 1217 38.05 2.56 19.18
N GLU A 1218 38.64 3.75 19.29
CA GLU A 1218 38.40 4.64 20.44
C GLU A 1218 37.00 5.28 20.42
N LYS A 1219 36.46 5.62 19.25
CA LYS A 1219 35.23 6.44 19.14
C LYS A 1219 33.95 5.65 18.86
N ASN A 1220 34.06 4.52 18.18
CA ASN A 1220 32.91 3.79 17.65
C ASN A 1220 32.84 2.33 18.16
N GLY A 1221 33.84 1.85 18.92
CA GLY A 1221 33.89 0.47 19.41
C GLY A 1221 34.32 -0.56 18.35
N ASN A 1222 34.81 -0.10 17.19
CA ASN A 1222 35.28 -0.95 16.10
C ASN A 1222 36.58 -1.69 16.44
N CYS A 1223 36.99 -2.63 15.59
CA CYS A 1223 38.14 -3.49 15.86
C CYS A 1223 39.49 -2.78 15.70
N SER A 1224 40.34 -2.89 16.73
CA SER A 1224 41.79 -2.84 16.59
C SER A 1224 42.33 -4.25 16.63
N MET A 1225 42.72 -4.81 15.47
CA MET A 1225 43.24 -6.17 15.40
C MET A 1225 44.54 -6.32 16.18
N TRP A 1226 45.34 -5.25 16.18
CA TRP A 1226 46.54 -5.16 16.99
C TRP A 1226 46.26 -5.39 18.47
N ILE A 1227 45.15 -4.89 19.01
CA ILE A 1227 44.79 -5.11 20.42
C ILE A 1227 44.12 -6.47 20.62
N LEU A 1228 43.26 -6.87 19.68
CA LEU A 1228 42.49 -8.12 19.76
C LEU A 1228 43.39 -9.35 19.89
N GLU A 1229 44.49 -9.39 19.14
CA GLU A 1229 45.47 -10.49 19.14
C GLU A 1229 46.39 -10.52 20.38
N GLY A 1230 46.26 -9.56 21.31
CA GLY A 1230 46.90 -9.60 22.62
C GLY A 1230 48.44 -9.46 22.61
N PRO A 1231 48.99 -8.34 22.12
CA PRO A 1231 50.43 -8.11 22.04
C PRO A 1231 51.07 -7.92 23.41
N PRO A 1232 52.40 -8.16 23.54
CA PRO A 1232 53.13 -7.83 24.75
C PRO A 1232 53.19 -6.31 24.97
N MET A 1233 52.78 -5.82 26.14
CA MET A 1233 52.95 -4.41 26.53
C MET A 1233 54.38 -4.12 27.01
N GLU A 1234 55.06 -5.13 27.53
CA GLU A 1234 56.46 -5.06 27.93
C GLU A 1234 57.16 -6.41 27.77
N LYS A 1235 58.49 -6.39 27.53
CA LYS A 1235 59.33 -7.59 27.56
C LYS A 1235 60.66 -7.29 28.23
N GLN A 1236 61.10 -8.21 29.09
CA GLN A 1236 62.42 -8.17 29.71
C GLN A 1236 63.48 -8.76 28.77
N SER A 1237 64.50 -7.98 28.41
CA SER A 1237 65.64 -8.45 27.63
C SER A 1237 66.62 -9.21 28.54
N TYR A 1238 67.17 -10.34 28.08
CA TYR A 1238 68.07 -11.18 28.86
C TYR A 1238 69.35 -10.41 29.23
N LYS A 1239 69.58 -10.24 30.55
CA LYS A 1239 70.65 -9.41 31.11
C LYS A 1239 70.69 -7.97 30.55
N GLY A 1240 69.55 -7.47 30.08
CA GLY A 1240 69.39 -6.15 29.47
C GLY A 1240 68.21 -5.38 30.08
N PRO A 1241 67.75 -4.31 29.42
CA PRO A 1241 66.64 -3.50 29.92
C PRO A 1241 65.28 -4.16 29.69
N THR A 1242 64.26 -3.61 30.37
CA THR A 1242 62.84 -3.88 30.07
C THR A 1242 62.38 -2.89 29.00
N PHE A 1243 61.77 -3.39 27.92
CA PHE A 1243 61.20 -2.56 26.87
C PHE A 1243 59.69 -2.45 27.03
N LYS A 1244 59.13 -1.26 26.78
CA LYS A 1244 57.69 -1.01 26.67
C LYS A 1244 57.30 -0.85 25.20
N PHE A 1245 56.20 -1.48 24.82
CA PHE A 1245 55.72 -1.51 23.44
C PHE A 1245 54.34 -0.89 23.28
N TYR A 1246 54.10 -0.35 22.10
CA TYR A 1246 52.86 0.31 21.71
C TYR A 1246 52.31 -0.31 20.42
N ALA A 1247 51.05 -0.01 20.10
CA ALA A 1247 50.44 -0.49 18.86
C ALA A 1247 51.28 -0.08 17.63
N GLY A 1248 51.52 -1.05 16.75
CA GLY A 1248 52.39 -0.91 15.58
C GLY A 1248 53.85 -1.33 15.81
N ASP A 1249 54.35 -1.42 17.04
CA ASP A 1249 55.76 -1.78 17.27
C ASP A 1249 56.04 -3.21 16.80
N PHE A 1250 56.88 -3.34 15.78
CA PHE A 1250 57.09 -4.60 15.07
C PHE A 1250 58.43 -5.25 15.41
N ILE A 1251 59.54 -4.52 15.31
CA ILE A 1251 60.89 -5.08 15.50
C ILE A 1251 61.87 -4.04 16.05
N LEU A 1252 62.93 -4.52 16.73
CA LEU A 1252 64.04 -3.70 17.23
C LEU A 1252 65.34 -4.03 16.50
N TYR A 1253 66.08 -2.98 16.16
CA TYR A 1253 67.45 -3.03 15.69
C TYR A 1253 68.40 -2.37 16.71
N ASP A 1254 69.55 -2.99 16.99
CA ASP A 1254 70.63 -2.39 17.76
C ASP A 1254 71.29 -1.28 16.92
N ALA A 1255 71.23 -0.04 17.39
CA ALA A 1255 71.71 1.12 16.63
C ALA A 1255 73.24 1.15 16.50
N GLY A 1256 73.96 0.43 17.37
CA GLY A 1256 75.41 0.39 17.40
C GLY A 1256 76.03 -0.84 16.73
N LYS A 1257 75.22 -1.76 16.19
CA LYS A 1257 75.71 -3.01 15.60
C LYS A 1257 75.11 -3.26 14.22
N LYS A 1258 75.93 -3.76 13.31
CA LYS A 1258 75.54 -4.05 11.93
C LYS A 1258 75.91 -5.48 11.53
N ALA A 1259 75.16 -6.04 10.60
CA ALA A 1259 75.33 -7.42 10.13
C ALA A 1259 76.71 -7.62 9.47
N SER A 1260 77.26 -6.57 8.84
CA SER A 1260 78.62 -6.65 8.27
C SER A 1260 79.70 -6.98 9.32
N ASP A 1261 79.49 -6.62 10.60
CA ASP A 1261 80.45 -6.91 11.68
C ASP A 1261 80.59 -8.42 11.95
N ASP A 1262 79.60 -9.23 11.56
CA ASP A 1262 79.62 -10.68 11.74
C ASP A 1262 80.34 -11.43 10.59
N TYR A 1263 80.55 -10.75 9.46
CA TYR A 1263 81.18 -11.32 8.27
C TYR A 1263 82.51 -10.64 7.89
N SER A 1264 82.88 -9.54 8.55
CA SER A 1264 84.20 -8.93 8.47
C SER A 1264 85.15 -9.62 9.45
N GLY A 1265 85.71 -10.75 9.02
CA GLY A 1265 86.85 -11.41 9.67
C GLY A 1265 88.18 -10.81 9.25
#